data_AF-A0A944LR45-F1
#
_entry.id   AF-A0A944LR45-F1
#
_cell.length_a   1.000
_cell.length_b   1.000
_cell.length_c   1.000
_cell.angle_alpha   90.00
_cell.angle_beta   90.00
_cell.angle_gamma   90.00
#
_symmetry.space_group_name_H-M   'P 1'
#
loop_
_entity.id
_entity.type
_entity.pdbx_description
1 polymer ?
#
loop_
_entity_poly.entity_id
_entity_poly.type
_entity_poly.pdbx_seq_one_letter_code
_entity_poly.pdbx_strand_id
1 'polypeptide(L)'
;MALFKGNLRRCAAMVSVAATAAAGLALAPGLTANAVESSGAGVTITPNPASKGKAFDGWGTSLVWFANATGGYPEEIREQLYQKVFGEDGLNLNMARYNVGGGNASDVASYLNDGSAVQGWWNPVTDPSAGAVQSRLYNADGSVDPGQANKLAFLNQWNPDDPSSYNPDADRTQRWWVDRLAADQQITHWEAFSNSPPWFMTKSGYVSGQVNSSKGENLLPQAEQKFAAYMANAVELLEKGSGIKVDTIDPFNEPNSGYWGTAIDSATGKPPTSFTQKQEGALIYPAAQDRVTKYLAAELAKPETTTGAVISAMDETDPGKFMTNWNGYSREAKDSVGQLNVHTYGTGDRRRVRDLAKAEQKPLWMSEVGGSWAGNPALGDTTGAWDRSNINNGLGIAGRMVDDLRELEPGGWVFWQPVEDTYKQEKGNGGWGSIYVDFDCNYAGREGFSNRRLNDGESAEDAKCKVLTNQKYNTTRNFTHYIRPGDFLVQNDNAKTASALRADGKGATLVHFNDTAAAETVTINLAKFATIAEGATVTPVVTTKSPLEDIERNALVKGTPVAVDRAAKTATLTIPAASVVTFLVDGVSGVANDAAPVEDGHSYHLTGEASAKVLTGQPGSAVTIQDSAGTAAATAAQTWTFHAVSIEAEAGDEYSHDRRWVVTNADGSVLTGDGGVLNGSQAGAASLSPMGLEEARRQPSAQWIVTTENGNQWSLVNAAAAIALQPAGGKTGAGSAVGLASSAGTTGTARGSAHQAWAFQDLKDLVLLGVQRTELSTPTGVAPSLPAMVAPLYAKGPGRPVAVLWEEVDPAVWSKAGTVTLRGSGVDLYGRSFDDAQLVVTVGDYVATDPVSVTVGMGASAAELQAAAPGTVPGQIGTGPARNALPVTWDWSTLSAGALQAAGTATVAGTATPVVAGQNPLPAVLTVIVVGRTAISNICRDDSSAVVTASFTEGGYAPANTCDGNAATRWSNWVSSGRAGDSLTYAFSRDYRVDSVTVVLAERAAQSFTVQYQDASGAWKDTTAGTVTGLSTTAARTVSFDPVSTRGIRIALVTTGSYTKVADVAISGSRLAESGVAGLGRLLVNQEDVPEFSTGTVDYRLRTTRDPFPLVAASPLDTAAKVTIQQATPESPSAVVTVTAPDGTVKVYRVDFDFHVVLSSKDACKDRGWTTSTLPVFRNQGECVSHFERGGTA
;
A
#
# COMPACT_ATOMS: atom_id res chain seq x y z
N MET A 1 -13.54 57.17 8.95
CA MET A 1 -14.51 58.29 9.09
C MET A 1 -15.87 57.76 8.64
N ALA A 2 -16.92 57.88 9.47
CA ALA A 2 -18.33 57.41 9.35
C ALA A 2 -18.56 55.87 9.46
N LEU A 3 -19.03 55.32 10.60
CA LEU A 3 -20.42 55.25 11.17
C LEU A 3 -21.38 54.40 10.31
N PHE A 4 -21.91 53.28 10.82
CA PHE A 4 -23.24 53.23 11.47
C PHE A 4 -23.41 52.09 12.51
N LYS A 5 -24.27 52.42 13.50
CA LYS A 5 -24.77 51.72 14.72
C LYS A 5 -25.61 50.47 14.39
N GLY A 6 -26.05 49.55 15.27
CA GLY A 6 -26.20 49.35 16.73
C GLY A 6 -26.91 47.96 16.88
N ASN A 7 -26.96 47.21 17.98
CA ASN A 7 -27.57 47.46 19.29
C ASN A 7 -27.34 46.19 20.16
N LEU A 8 -26.79 46.31 21.38
CA LEU A 8 -27.50 46.22 22.68
C LEU A 8 -28.08 44.83 23.06
N ARG A 9 -27.48 44.12 24.02
CA ARG A 9 -27.85 44.16 25.46
C ARG A 9 -27.02 43.20 26.33
N ARG A 10 -26.60 43.74 27.48
CA ARG A 10 -25.95 43.08 28.62
C ARG A 10 -26.99 42.31 29.45
N CYS A 11 -26.53 41.25 30.13
CA CYS A 11 -26.95 40.95 31.50
C CYS A 11 -25.72 40.45 32.28
N ALA A 12 -25.47 41.13 33.39
CA ALA A 12 -24.46 40.80 34.40
C ALA A 12 -25.20 40.35 35.66
N ALA A 13 -24.62 39.40 36.41
CA ALA A 13 -24.94 39.22 37.82
C ALA A 13 -23.69 38.72 38.57
N MET A 14 -23.13 39.63 39.37
CA MET A 14 -22.23 39.39 40.52
C MET A 14 -23.07 38.81 41.68
N VAL A 15 -22.60 38.04 42.67
CA VAL A 15 -21.72 38.33 43.83
C VAL A 15 -21.77 37.03 44.68
N SER A 16 -20.69 36.49 45.25
CA SER A 16 -20.42 36.53 46.71
C SER A 16 -19.00 36.06 47.08
N VAL A 17 -18.36 36.89 47.90
CA VAL A 17 -17.01 36.84 48.50
C VAL A 17 -17.10 36.20 49.90
N ALA A 18 -16.18 35.33 50.34
CA ALA A 18 -15.10 35.60 51.32
C ALA A 18 -14.74 34.25 52.00
N ALA A 19 -13.57 33.91 52.54
CA ALA A 19 -12.20 34.42 52.57
C ALA A 19 -11.39 33.43 53.45
N THR A 20 -10.14 33.06 53.12
CA THR A 20 -8.94 33.20 54.01
C THR A 20 -7.64 32.64 53.40
N ALA A 21 -6.65 33.55 53.33
CA ALA A 21 -5.20 33.42 53.57
C ALA A 21 -4.39 32.20 53.07
N ALA A 22 -3.43 32.42 52.17
CA ALA A 22 -2.02 32.70 52.49
C ALA A 22 -1.18 32.80 51.19
N ALA A 23 -0.16 33.64 51.21
CA ALA A 23 0.64 34.05 50.06
C ALA A 23 1.80 33.09 49.75
N GLY A 24 2.17 33.03 48.46
CA GLY A 24 3.55 32.83 48.00
C GLY A 24 3.81 31.59 47.16
N LEU A 25 3.79 31.71 45.83
CA LEU A 25 4.89 31.41 44.90
C LEU A 25 4.41 31.53 43.44
N ALA A 26 5.29 31.98 42.56
CA ALA A 26 5.06 32.24 41.15
C ALA A 26 4.51 31.01 40.38
N LEU A 27 3.42 31.22 39.64
CA LEU A 27 2.85 30.25 38.71
C LEU A 27 3.44 30.46 37.31
N ALA A 28 4.29 29.53 36.88
CA ALA A 28 4.42 29.19 35.47
C ALA A 28 3.11 28.49 35.03
N PRO A 29 2.55 28.75 33.84
CA PRO A 29 1.46 27.94 33.33
C PRO A 29 2.02 26.59 32.87
N GLY A 30 2.02 25.61 33.78
CA GLY A 30 2.10 24.20 33.42
C GLY A 30 0.81 23.82 32.68
N LEU A 31 0.93 23.45 31.41
CA LEU A 31 -0.13 22.78 30.67
C LEU A 31 -0.30 21.38 31.28
N THR A 32 -1.26 21.24 32.18
CA THR A 32 -1.77 19.93 32.59
C THR A 32 -2.48 19.32 31.38
N ALA A 33 -1.97 18.19 30.90
CA ALA A 33 -2.60 17.36 29.88
C ALA A 33 -3.95 16.85 30.40
N ASN A 34 -5.04 17.53 30.02
CA ASN A 34 -6.35 16.89 30.02
C ASN A 34 -6.38 15.97 28.79
N ALA A 35 -6.53 14.67 29.03
CA ALA A 35 -6.87 13.69 28.02
C ALA A 35 -8.23 14.09 27.41
N VAL A 36 -8.17 14.73 26.25
CA VAL A 36 -9.32 14.84 25.36
C VAL A 36 -9.24 13.60 24.47
N GLU A 37 -10.16 12.66 24.66
CA GLU A 37 -10.40 11.60 23.68
C GLU A 37 -10.78 12.29 22.35
N SER A 38 -9.81 12.39 21.44
CA SER A 38 -10.06 12.80 20.07
C SER A 38 -10.54 11.59 19.29
N SER A 39 -11.75 11.66 18.75
CA SER A 39 -12.34 10.68 17.82
C SER A 39 -11.73 10.72 16.41
N GLY A 40 -10.45 11.07 16.29
CA GLY A 40 -9.70 11.00 15.03
C GLY A 40 -9.28 9.55 14.77
N ALA A 41 -9.39 9.08 13.52
CA ALA A 41 -8.87 7.77 13.14
C ALA A 41 -7.37 7.73 13.43
N GLY A 42 -6.92 6.81 14.30
CA GLY A 42 -5.50 6.63 14.58
C GLY A 42 -4.74 6.16 13.34
N VAL A 43 -3.56 6.74 13.09
CA VAL A 43 -2.64 6.33 12.03
C VAL A 43 -1.65 5.35 12.64
N THR A 44 -1.38 4.22 11.96
CA THR A 44 -0.28 3.32 12.32
C THR A 44 0.77 3.39 11.21
N ILE A 45 2.05 3.41 11.60
CA ILE A 45 3.19 3.42 10.69
C ILE A 45 4.12 2.27 11.08
N THR A 46 4.36 1.35 10.16
CA THR A 46 5.21 0.17 10.33
C THR A 46 6.40 0.25 9.37
N PRO A 47 7.54 0.83 9.77
CA PRO A 47 8.76 0.78 8.96
C PRO A 47 9.27 -0.66 8.83
N ASN A 48 9.63 -1.08 7.61
CA ASN A 48 10.12 -2.43 7.34
C ASN A 48 11.63 -2.42 6.98
N PRO A 49 12.53 -2.83 7.90
CA PRO A 49 13.97 -2.88 7.64
C PRO A 49 14.39 -3.93 6.60
N ALA A 50 13.50 -4.83 6.18
CA ALA A 50 13.75 -5.81 5.10
C ALA A 50 13.64 -5.22 3.67
N SER A 51 13.44 -3.91 3.55
CA SER A 51 13.36 -3.18 2.27
C SER A 51 14.52 -2.18 2.11
N LYS A 52 15.66 -2.50 2.73
CA LYS A 52 16.80 -1.60 2.89
C LYS A 52 17.39 -1.17 1.54
N GLY A 53 17.45 0.15 1.33
CA GLY A 53 18.15 0.80 0.23
C GLY A 53 19.68 0.65 0.29
N LYS A 54 20.37 1.16 -0.73
CA LYS A 54 21.78 1.55 -0.58
C LYS A 54 21.92 2.72 0.40
N ALA A 55 23.15 3.00 0.82
CA ALA A 55 23.44 4.20 1.60
C ALA A 55 22.96 5.44 0.82
N PHE A 56 22.24 6.33 1.49
CA PHE A 56 21.72 7.56 0.92
C PHE A 56 22.89 8.53 0.71
N ASP A 57 23.06 9.03 -0.51
CA ASP A 57 24.09 9.98 -0.92
C ASP A 57 23.85 11.35 -0.28
N GLY A 58 22.57 11.74 -0.13
CA GLY A 58 22.17 12.93 0.62
C GLY A 58 21.24 13.88 -0.12
N TRP A 59 21.41 15.17 0.20
CA TRP A 59 20.56 16.27 -0.24
C TRP A 59 21.37 17.30 -1.00
N GLY A 60 20.89 17.69 -2.17
CA GLY A 60 21.60 18.62 -3.04
C GLY A 60 20.79 19.80 -3.53
N THR A 61 21.47 20.71 -4.23
CA THR A 61 20.86 21.74 -5.05
C THR A 61 21.61 21.90 -6.36
N SER A 62 20.92 22.30 -7.42
CA SER A 62 21.59 22.94 -8.53
C SER A 62 22.02 24.35 -8.14
N LEU A 63 23.24 24.75 -8.51
CA LEU A 63 23.75 26.12 -8.39
C LEU A 63 23.24 27.03 -9.52
N VAL A 64 22.33 26.51 -10.34
CA VAL A 64 21.76 27.20 -11.48
C VAL A 64 21.17 28.56 -11.11
N TRP A 65 21.52 29.56 -11.91
CA TRP A 65 21.01 30.94 -11.93
C TRP A 65 21.18 31.76 -10.65
N PHE A 66 20.70 31.31 -9.49
CA PHE A 66 20.88 32.07 -8.25
C PHE A 66 22.36 32.25 -7.92
N ALA A 67 23.22 31.24 -8.15
CA ALA A 67 24.64 31.38 -7.88
C ALA A 67 25.27 32.41 -8.83
N ASN A 68 24.84 32.42 -10.10
CA ASN A 68 25.26 33.42 -11.08
C ASN A 68 24.77 34.83 -10.71
N ALA A 69 23.52 34.96 -10.27
CA ALA A 69 22.94 36.25 -9.86
C ALA A 69 23.62 36.82 -8.61
N THR A 70 23.90 35.96 -7.62
CA THR A 70 24.28 36.37 -6.26
C THR A 70 25.78 36.34 -6.00
N GLY A 71 26.57 35.63 -6.81
CA GLY A 71 28.02 35.48 -6.60
C GLY A 71 28.81 36.79 -6.57
N GLY A 72 28.27 37.86 -7.16
CA GLY A 72 28.82 39.22 -7.14
C GLY A 72 28.22 40.16 -6.08
N TYR A 73 27.44 39.66 -5.13
CA TYR A 73 26.80 40.50 -4.10
C TYR A 73 27.79 40.92 -3.00
N PRO A 74 27.43 41.92 -2.17
CA PRO A 74 28.18 42.21 -0.96
C PRO A 74 28.42 40.94 -0.12
N GLU A 75 29.62 40.82 0.47
CA GLU A 75 30.07 39.64 1.22
C GLU A 75 29.06 39.20 2.29
N GLU A 76 28.50 40.15 3.05
CA GLU A 76 27.50 39.88 4.07
C GLU A 76 26.26 39.14 3.52
N ILE A 77 25.73 39.57 2.37
CA ILE A 77 24.54 38.95 1.77
C ILE A 77 24.89 37.56 1.23
N ARG A 78 26.06 37.41 0.61
CA ARG A 78 26.52 36.13 0.06
C ARG A 78 26.73 35.10 1.15
N GLU A 79 27.37 35.47 2.26
CA GLU A 79 27.58 34.56 3.39
C GLU A 79 26.25 34.21 4.06
N GLN A 80 25.32 35.15 4.22
CA GLN A 80 23.97 34.82 4.73
C GLN A 80 23.24 33.82 3.83
N LEU A 81 23.29 33.99 2.51
CA LEU A 81 22.72 33.02 1.56
C LEU A 81 23.42 31.67 1.67
N TYR A 82 24.75 31.66 1.72
CA TYR A 82 25.54 30.44 1.88
C TYR A 82 25.13 29.67 3.13
N GLN A 83 25.04 30.34 4.28
CA GLN A 83 24.64 29.71 5.54
C GLN A 83 23.19 29.19 5.50
N LYS A 84 22.28 29.85 4.79
CA LYS A 84 20.91 29.34 4.61
C LYS A 84 20.84 28.10 3.70
N VAL A 85 21.67 28.02 2.66
CA VAL A 85 21.66 26.87 1.74
C VAL A 85 22.48 25.70 2.30
N PHE A 86 23.70 25.96 2.77
CA PHE A 86 24.68 24.93 3.09
C PHE A 86 25.16 24.96 4.56
N GLY A 87 24.82 25.97 5.35
CA GLY A 87 25.19 25.98 6.77
C GLY A 87 24.47 24.88 7.57
N GLU A 88 25.05 24.50 8.72
CA GLU A 88 24.49 23.47 9.60
C GLU A 88 23.08 23.83 10.09
N ASP A 89 22.82 25.11 10.38
CA ASP A 89 21.50 25.63 10.73
C ASP A 89 20.62 25.94 9.50
N GLY A 90 21.17 25.77 8.31
CA GLY A 90 20.58 25.98 7.00
C GLY A 90 19.70 24.81 6.53
N LEU A 91 19.60 24.68 5.21
CA LEU A 91 19.16 23.44 4.57
C LEU A 91 20.18 22.30 4.73
N ASN A 92 21.45 22.59 5.10
CA ASN A 92 22.48 21.59 5.39
C ASN A 92 22.69 20.58 4.25
N LEU A 93 22.84 21.09 3.02
CA LEU A 93 23.00 20.28 1.81
C LEU A 93 24.45 19.81 1.64
N ASN A 94 24.66 18.58 1.17
CA ASN A 94 25.98 17.97 0.98
C ASN A 94 26.29 17.62 -0.49
N MET A 95 25.42 18.03 -1.42
CA MET A 95 25.60 17.77 -2.85
C MET A 95 25.35 19.06 -3.65
N ALA A 96 26.09 19.26 -4.73
CA ALA A 96 25.97 20.46 -5.55
C ALA A 96 26.08 20.15 -7.04
N ARG A 97 25.15 20.67 -7.85
CA ARG A 97 25.18 20.58 -9.31
C ARG A 97 25.62 21.92 -9.91
N TYR A 98 26.76 21.98 -10.58
CA TYR A 98 27.28 23.16 -11.25
C TYR A 98 26.74 23.26 -12.68
N ASN A 99 26.13 24.39 -13.05
CA ASN A 99 25.62 24.63 -14.40
C ASN A 99 26.74 25.14 -15.33
N VAL A 100 27.20 24.28 -16.24
CA VAL A 100 28.12 24.61 -17.32
C VAL A 100 27.37 25.46 -18.36
N GLY A 101 27.63 26.77 -18.36
CA GLY A 101 26.89 27.71 -19.19
C GLY A 101 27.12 27.53 -20.69
N GLY A 102 26.06 27.77 -21.47
CA GLY A 102 26.19 27.92 -22.92
C GLY A 102 26.81 29.28 -23.30
N GLY A 103 26.46 30.34 -22.56
CA GLY A 103 26.89 31.71 -22.83
C GLY A 103 26.22 32.30 -24.06
N ASN A 104 25.69 33.52 -23.92
CA ASN A 104 25.13 34.27 -25.04
C ASN A 104 26.23 34.83 -25.96
N ALA A 105 25.90 35.02 -27.23
CA ALA A 105 26.71 35.86 -28.11
C ALA A 105 26.74 37.29 -27.55
N SER A 106 27.91 37.93 -27.57
CA SER A 106 28.14 39.24 -26.94
C SER A 106 27.46 40.43 -27.64
N ASP A 107 26.98 40.24 -28.87
CA ASP A 107 26.15 41.20 -29.62
C ASP A 107 24.64 41.00 -29.41
N VAL A 108 24.25 40.01 -28.60
CA VAL A 108 22.86 39.79 -28.19
C VAL A 108 22.62 40.53 -26.89
N ALA A 109 21.70 41.50 -26.92
CA ALA A 109 21.25 42.20 -25.72
C ALA A 109 20.63 41.21 -24.72
N SER A 110 20.77 41.49 -23.42
CA SER A 110 20.21 40.61 -22.38
C SER A 110 18.71 40.43 -22.57
N TYR A 111 18.28 39.17 -22.65
CA TYR A 111 16.91 38.78 -22.94
C TYR A 111 16.42 37.61 -22.07
N LEU A 112 17.31 37.02 -21.26
CA LEU A 112 17.00 35.96 -20.31
C LEU A 112 16.65 36.57 -18.94
N ASN A 113 16.07 35.75 -18.07
CA ASN A 113 15.90 36.07 -16.65
C ASN A 113 17.23 36.43 -15.98
N ASP A 114 17.17 37.30 -14.98
CA ASP A 114 18.32 37.62 -14.11
C ASP A 114 18.91 36.33 -13.52
N GLY A 115 20.24 36.18 -13.63
CA GLY A 115 20.95 34.95 -13.27
C GLY A 115 20.92 33.86 -14.33
N SER A 116 19.95 33.83 -15.24
CA SER A 116 19.81 32.74 -16.22
C SER A 116 20.72 32.83 -17.44
N ALA A 117 21.47 33.91 -17.62
CA ALA A 117 22.52 34.02 -18.63
C ALA A 117 23.85 33.58 -18.05
N VAL A 118 24.15 32.28 -18.13
CA VAL A 118 25.35 31.70 -17.52
C VAL A 118 26.52 31.79 -18.48
N GLN A 119 27.68 32.20 -17.98
CA GLN A 119 28.86 32.37 -18.83
C GLN A 119 29.43 31.01 -19.24
N GLY A 120 29.74 30.84 -20.53
CA GLY A 120 30.42 29.63 -21.03
C GLY A 120 31.94 29.71 -20.90
N TRP A 121 32.59 28.54 -20.90
CA TRP A 121 34.04 28.38 -20.72
C TRP A 121 34.87 28.56 -22.00
N TRP A 122 34.28 29.10 -23.07
CA TRP A 122 34.90 29.23 -24.39
C TRP A 122 35.48 30.62 -24.63
N ASN A 123 36.49 30.69 -25.50
CA ASN A 123 37.13 31.89 -26.04
C ASN A 123 37.19 31.81 -27.59
N PRO A 124 37.10 32.94 -28.30
CA PRO A 124 37.42 33.00 -29.72
C PRO A 124 38.93 32.80 -29.97
N VAL A 125 39.29 31.99 -30.97
CA VAL A 125 40.69 31.64 -31.30
C VAL A 125 41.47 32.80 -31.96
N THR A 126 40.80 33.83 -32.49
CA THR A 126 41.46 35.06 -32.96
C THR A 126 40.86 36.30 -32.31
N ASP A 127 41.72 37.10 -31.68
CA ASP A 127 41.40 38.46 -31.24
C ASP A 127 40.94 39.32 -32.42
N PRO A 128 39.84 40.07 -32.31
CA PRO A 128 39.65 41.27 -33.10
C PRO A 128 40.82 42.21 -32.84
N SER A 129 41.26 42.89 -33.89
CA SER A 129 42.09 44.08 -33.77
C SER A 129 41.54 45.01 -32.68
N ALA A 130 42.43 45.65 -31.91
CA ALA A 130 42.06 46.56 -30.84
C ALA A 130 40.98 47.57 -31.30
N GLY A 131 39.80 47.52 -30.68
CA GLY A 131 38.65 48.37 -30.99
C GLY A 131 37.51 47.72 -31.79
N ALA A 132 37.63 46.46 -32.22
CA ALA A 132 36.51 45.73 -32.81
C ALA A 132 35.65 45.05 -31.73
N VAL A 133 34.32 45.22 -31.82
CA VAL A 133 33.35 44.55 -30.96
C VAL A 133 33.39 43.06 -31.28
N GLN A 134 33.82 42.26 -30.33
CA GLN A 134 33.87 40.82 -30.48
C GLN A 134 32.45 40.27 -30.27
N SER A 135 31.80 39.84 -31.35
CA SER A 135 30.70 38.84 -31.41
C SER A 135 30.35 38.60 -32.87
N ARG A 136 29.66 37.50 -33.25
CA ARG A 136 29.02 37.48 -34.57
C ARG A 136 27.74 36.62 -34.69
N LEU A 137 26.74 36.80 -33.81
CA LEU A 137 25.41 36.29 -34.20
C LEU A 137 24.79 37.19 -35.28
N TYR A 138 25.10 38.49 -35.23
CA TYR A 138 24.61 39.50 -36.16
C TYR A 138 25.69 39.97 -37.14
N ASN A 139 25.27 40.68 -38.20
CA ASN A 139 26.18 41.35 -39.11
C ASN A 139 26.86 42.54 -38.43
N ALA A 140 27.95 43.07 -39.02
CA ALA A 140 28.70 44.19 -38.46
C ALA A 140 27.87 45.49 -38.32
N ASP A 141 26.81 45.64 -39.10
CA ASP A 141 25.84 46.74 -39.01
C ASP A 141 24.72 46.49 -37.97
N GLY A 142 24.77 45.35 -37.26
CA GLY A 142 23.79 44.92 -36.29
C GLY A 142 22.51 44.31 -36.89
N SER A 143 22.44 44.10 -38.20
CA SER A 143 21.32 43.39 -38.85
C SER A 143 21.37 41.88 -38.59
N VAL A 144 20.20 41.24 -38.59
CA VAL A 144 20.09 39.78 -38.42
C VAL A 144 20.63 39.08 -39.67
N ASP A 145 21.60 38.17 -39.50
CA ASP A 145 22.09 37.33 -40.58
C ASP A 145 21.16 36.11 -40.76
N PRO A 146 20.38 36.03 -41.85
CA PRO A 146 19.47 34.90 -42.07
C PRO A 146 20.22 33.58 -42.32
N GLY A 147 21.48 33.63 -42.76
CA GLY A 147 22.31 32.46 -42.99
C GLY A 147 23.15 32.03 -41.79
N GLN A 148 23.25 32.87 -40.75
CA GLN A 148 24.10 32.66 -39.58
C GLN A 148 25.55 32.30 -39.94
N ALA A 149 26.07 32.83 -41.05
CA ALA A 149 27.39 32.53 -41.61
C ALA A 149 28.49 32.88 -40.61
N ASN A 150 28.29 33.97 -39.88
CA ASN A 150 29.17 34.44 -38.85
C ASN A 150 29.28 33.48 -37.63
N LYS A 151 28.14 32.93 -37.16
CA LYS A 151 28.08 31.88 -36.14
C LYS A 151 28.82 30.62 -36.59
N LEU A 152 28.57 30.18 -37.83
CA LEU A 152 29.19 28.97 -38.39
C LEU A 152 30.70 29.14 -38.59
N ALA A 153 31.16 30.33 -38.97
CA ALA A 153 32.58 30.65 -39.02
C ALA A 153 33.24 30.53 -37.63
N PHE A 154 32.57 31.03 -36.58
CA PHE A 154 33.03 30.85 -35.21
C PHE A 154 33.12 29.36 -34.83
N LEU A 155 32.07 28.58 -35.09
CA LEU A 155 32.06 27.14 -34.83
C LEU A 155 33.21 26.40 -35.53
N ASN A 156 33.54 26.78 -36.77
CA ASN A 156 34.64 26.17 -37.53
C ASN A 156 36.00 26.53 -36.96
N GLN A 157 36.15 27.75 -36.44
CA GLN A 157 37.39 28.24 -35.85
C GLN A 157 37.65 27.65 -34.47
N TRP A 158 36.63 27.54 -33.62
CA TRP A 158 36.76 27.04 -32.24
C TRP A 158 37.20 25.57 -32.23
N ASN A 159 38.28 25.27 -31.50
CA ASN A 159 38.88 23.94 -31.46
C ASN A 159 38.90 23.40 -30.01
N PRO A 160 38.15 22.32 -29.69
CA PRO A 160 38.11 21.78 -28.34
C PRO A 160 39.44 21.23 -27.83
N ASP A 161 40.39 20.89 -28.72
CA ASP A 161 41.71 20.38 -28.35
C ASP A 161 42.76 21.50 -28.19
N ASP A 162 42.38 22.77 -28.43
CA ASP A 162 43.26 23.93 -28.25
C ASP A 162 42.90 24.69 -26.96
N PRO A 163 43.75 24.68 -25.92
CA PRO A 163 43.48 25.39 -24.67
C PRO A 163 43.22 26.89 -24.84
N SER A 164 43.71 27.54 -25.90
CA SER A 164 43.43 28.95 -26.18
C SER A 164 41.98 29.21 -26.60
N SER A 165 41.25 28.16 -26.99
CA SER A 165 39.81 28.19 -27.26
C SER A 165 38.97 28.23 -25.97
N TYR A 166 39.58 28.21 -24.78
CA TYR A 166 38.88 28.24 -23.50
C TYR A 166 39.23 29.47 -22.67
N ASN A 167 38.28 29.93 -21.85
CA ASN A 167 38.46 30.96 -20.85
C ASN A 167 38.52 30.33 -19.45
N PRO A 168 39.71 30.14 -18.85
CA PRO A 168 39.83 29.57 -17.51
C PRO A 168 39.30 30.49 -16.40
N ASP A 169 39.02 31.76 -16.71
CA ASP A 169 38.48 32.77 -15.79
C ASP A 169 36.95 32.95 -15.95
N ALA A 170 36.30 32.13 -16.78
CA ALA A 170 34.86 32.20 -16.98
C ALA A 170 34.07 31.96 -15.69
N ASP A 171 32.85 32.50 -15.66
CA ASP A 171 31.78 32.17 -14.72
C ASP A 171 32.13 32.44 -13.24
N ARG A 172 32.82 33.56 -13.01
CA ARG A 172 33.33 33.96 -11.68
C ARG A 172 32.25 34.01 -10.59
N THR A 173 31.00 34.30 -10.93
CA THR A 173 29.89 34.42 -9.97
C THR A 173 29.44 33.06 -9.44
N GLN A 174 29.17 32.07 -10.29
CA GLN A 174 28.89 30.71 -9.79
C GLN A 174 30.13 30.11 -9.13
N ARG A 175 31.33 30.35 -9.67
CA ARG A 175 32.58 29.85 -9.09
C ARG A 175 32.84 30.36 -7.68
N TRP A 176 32.39 31.56 -7.32
CA TRP A 176 32.46 32.00 -5.92
C TRP A 176 31.78 30.99 -4.97
N TRP A 177 30.61 30.47 -5.35
CA TRP A 177 29.91 29.44 -4.57
C TRP A 177 30.70 28.13 -4.55
N VAL A 178 31.26 27.72 -5.70
CA VAL A 178 32.09 26.50 -5.80
C VAL A 178 33.32 26.60 -4.90
N ASP A 179 34.08 27.69 -5.00
CA ASP A 179 35.29 27.94 -4.20
C ASP A 179 34.96 28.00 -2.70
N ARG A 180 33.84 28.66 -2.34
CA ARG A 180 33.36 28.72 -0.96
C ARG A 180 32.97 27.35 -0.42
N LEU A 181 32.33 26.50 -1.23
CA LEU A 181 31.98 25.11 -0.88
C LEU A 181 33.22 24.21 -0.80
N ALA A 182 34.17 24.37 -1.72
CA ALA A 182 35.45 23.66 -1.73
C ALA A 182 36.26 23.96 -0.46
N ALA A 183 36.23 25.21 0.02
CA ALA A 183 36.87 25.61 1.27
C ALA A 183 36.27 24.93 2.52
N ASP A 184 34.94 24.70 2.54
CA ASP A 184 34.26 24.04 3.67
C ASP A 184 34.32 22.51 3.62
N GLN A 185 34.64 21.93 2.46
CA GLN A 185 34.79 20.47 2.26
C GLN A 185 33.55 19.64 2.66
N GLN A 186 32.36 20.25 2.71
CA GLN A 186 31.12 19.58 3.09
C GLN A 186 30.43 18.85 1.93
N ILE A 187 30.76 19.20 0.68
CA ILE A 187 30.17 18.57 -0.50
C ILE A 187 30.82 17.22 -0.72
N THR A 188 30.01 16.17 -0.66
CA THR A 188 30.42 14.78 -0.90
C THR A 188 30.21 14.34 -2.33
N HIS A 189 29.32 15.02 -3.07
CA HIS A 189 29.08 14.75 -4.48
C HIS A 189 28.95 16.03 -5.31
N TRP A 190 29.74 16.11 -6.38
CA TRP A 190 29.69 17.19 -7.37
C TRP A 190 29.19 16.66 -8.71
N GLU A 191 28.15 17.27 -9.26
CA GLU A 191 27.74 17.05 -10.65
C GLU A 191 27.97 18.31 -11.46
N ALA A 192 28.40 18.19 -12.71
CA ALA A 192 28.38 19.27 -13.68
C ALA A 192 27.33 18.97 -14.75
N PHE A 193 26.42 19.91 -15.01
CA PHE A 193 25.36 19.71 -16.00
C PHE A 193 25.21 20.90 -16.93
N SER A 194 24.60 20.72 -18.10
CA SER A 194 24.39 21.80 -19.08
C SER A 194 22.92 21.96 -19.45
N ASN A 195 22.39 23.17 -19.25
CA ASN A 195 21.07 23.55 -19.78
C ASN A 195 21.07 23.72 -21.31
N SER A 196 22.20 24.12 -21.91
CA SER A 196 22.27 24.41 -23.34
C SER A 196 23.69 24.34 -23.87
N PRO A 197 23.90 23.81 -25.09
CA PRO A 197 25.17 23.96 -25.79
C PRO A 197 25.55 25.44 -25.99
N PRO A 198 26.85 25.75 -26.16
CA PRO A 198 27.29 27.09 -26.51
C PRO A 198 26.54 27.67 -27.71
N TRP A 199 26.22 28.97 -27.69
CA TRP A 199 25.35 29.60 -28.70
C TRP A 199 25.75 29.29 -30.16
N PHE A 200 27.05 29.20 -30.44
CA PHE A 200 27.59 28.90 -31.77
C PHE A 200 27.48 27.43 -32.19
N MET A 201 27.25 26.53 -31.24
CA MET A 201 26.91 25.11 -31.45
C MET A 201 25.40 24.91 -31.61
N THR A 202 24.58 25.89 -31.19
CA THR A 202 23.13 25.77 -31.31
C THR A 202 22.62 25.96 -32.73
N LYS A 203 21.48 25.37 -33.08
CA LYS A 203 20.85 25.61 -34.39
C LYS A 203 20.34 27.04 -34.54
N SER A 204 19.71 27.58 -33.49
CA SER A 204 19.11 28.92 -33.51
C SER A 204 20.10 30.06 -33.36
N GLY A 205 21.31 29.81 -32.84
CA GLY A 205 22.24 30.85 -32.41
C GLY A 205 21.92 31.41 -31.02
N TYR A 206 20.89 30.89 -30.35
CA TYR A 206 20.45 31.28 -29.01
C TYR A 206 20.42 30.08 -28.07
N VAL A 207 20.85 30.30 -26.83
CA VAL A 207 20.95 29.26 -25.79
C VAL A 207 19.61 28.89 -25.18
N SER A 208 18.56 29.68 -25.40
CA SER A 208 17.20 29.45 -24.85
C SER A 208 16.30 28.56 -25.71
N GLY A 209 16.79 28.05 -26.84
CA GLY A 209 16.05 27.15 -27.73
C GLY A 209 15.66 27.79 -29.08
N GLN A 210 14.87 27.06 -29.87
CA GLN A 210 14.50 27.44 -31.25
C GLN A 210 13.44 28.57 -31.38
N VAL A 211 13.42 29.25 -32.53
CA VAL A 211 12.64 30.48 -32.85
C VAL A 211 11.24 30.30 -33.52
N ASN A 212 10.72 29.07 -33.67
CA ASN A 212 9.38 28.61 -34.20
C ASN A 212 9.28 28.31 -35.73
N SER A 213 8.38 27.46 -36.28
CA SER A 213 7.18 26.71 -35.80
C SER A 213 7.34 25.17 -35.94
N SER A 214 6.90 24.37 -34.94
CA SER A 214 7.06 22.90 -34.74
C SER A 214 8.34 22.36 -34.05
N LYS A 215 9.24 23.26 -33.61
CA LYS A 215 10.36 23.11 -32.64
C LYS A 215 11.08 21.75 -32.60
N GLY A 216 12.07 21.58 -33.49
CA GLY A 216 13.06 20.50 -33.47
C GLY A 216 14.33 20.84 -32.66
N GLU A 217 15.35 19.99 -32.73
CA GLU A 217 16.52 20.08 -31.85
C GLU A 217 17.27 21.41 -31.96
N ASN A 218 17.86 21.88 -30.85
CA ASN A 218 18.66 23.10 -30.80
C ASN A 218 20.18 22.86 -30.72
N LEU A 219 20.67 21.68 -31.09
CA LEU A 219 22.10 21.39 -31.30
C LEU A 219 22.37 21.12 -32.78
N LEU A 220 23.43 21.71 -33.34
CA LEU A 220 23.86 21.43 -34.72
C LEU A 220 24.46 20.01 -34.79
N PRO A 221 24.05 19.17 -35.77
CA PRO A 221 24.63 17.83 -35.92
C PRO A 221 26.15 17.84 -36.06
N GLN A 222 26.72 18.79 -36.82
CA GLN A 222 28.17 18.94 -36.96
C GLN A 222 28.90 19.46 -35.71
N ALA A 223 28.17 19.86 -34.66
CA ALA A 223 28.73 20.34 -33.41
C ALA A 223 28.66 19.31 -32.26
N GLU A 224 27.97 18.18 -32.45
CA GLU A 224 27.74 17.18 -31.39
C GLU A 224 29.04 16.70 -30.72
N GLN A 225 30.07 16.35 -31.50
CA GLN A 225 31.36 15.91 -30.96
C GLN A 225 32.11 17.06 -30.26
N LYS A 226 32.05 18.28 -30.82
CA LYS A 226 32.65 19.47 -30.20
C LYS A 226 31.98 19.82 -28.87
N PHE A 227 30.67 19.59 -28.76
CA PHE A 227 29.92 19.81 -27.52
C PHE A 227 30.29 18.78 -26.45
N ALA A 228 30.44 17.50 -26.81
CA ALA A 228 30.94 16.49 -25.89
C ALA A 228 32.33 16.85 -25.34
N ALA A 229 33.25 17.27 -26.21
CA ALA A 229 34.58 17.71 -25.79
C ALA A 229 34.54 18.99 -24.94
N TYR A 230 33.63 19.93 -25.24
CA TYR A 230 33.41 21.12 -24.42
C TYR A 230 33.00 20.75 -22.99
N MET A 231 32.07 19.81 -22.80
CA MET A 231 31.64 19.37 -21.47
C MET A 231 32.79 18.77 -20.66
N ALA A 232 33.59 17.88 -21.24
CA ALA A 232 34.75 17.29 -20.58
C ALA A 232 35.78 18.35 -20.16
N ASN A 233 36.20 19.21 -21.09
CA ASN A 233 37.21 20.24 -20.82
C ASN A 233 36.72 21.31 -19.83
N ALA A 234 35.44 21.72 -19.90
CA ALA A 234 34.89 22.68 -18.95
C ALA A 234 34.93 22.14 -17.50
N VAL A 235 34.68 20.84 -17.33
CA VAL A 235 34.80 20.16 -16.04
C VAL A 235 36.24 20.12 -15.55
N GLU A 236 37.20 19.76 -16.41
CA GLU A 236 38.62 19.78 -16.02
C GLU A 236 39.10 21.18 -15.62
N LEU A 237 38.63 22.22 -16.32
CA LEU A 237 38.93 23.60 -15.96
C LEU A 237 38.29 24.01 -14.62
N LEU A 238 37.08 23.56 -14.34
CA LEU A 238 36.41 23.77 -13.05
C LEU A 238 37.15 23.07 -11.91
N GLU A 239 37.48 21.79 -12.07
CA GLU A 239 38.23 20.99 -11.10
C GLU A 239 39.59 21.62 -10.80
N LYS A 240 40.34 21.98 -11.85
CA LYS A 240 41.63 22.64 -11.72
C LYS A 240 41.53 24.02 -11.07
N GLY A 241 40.52 24.80 -11.45
CA GLY A 241 40.34 26.18 -10.99
C GLY A 241 39.89 26.28 -9.54
N SER A 242 39.11 25.31 -9.06
CA SER A 242 38.43 25.36 -7.76
C SER A 242 38.95 24.31 -6.76
N GLY A 243 39.78 23.35 -7.23
CA GLY A 243 40.33 22.28 -6.40
C GLY A 243 39.32 21.20 -5.99
N ILE A 244 38.26 21.01 -6.77
CA ILE A 244 37.23 19.99 -6.54
C ILE A 244 37.42 18.76 -7.45
N LYS A 245 36.66 17.71 -7.19
CA LYS A 245 36.50 16.57 -8.11
C LYS A 245 35.03 16.45 -8.45
N VAL A 246 34.72 16.38 -9.74
CA VAL A 246 33.37 16.15 -10.24
C VAL A 246 33.15 14.65 -10.37
N ASP A 247 32.04 14.16 -9.82
CA ASP A 247 31.69 12.73 -9.86
C ASP A 247 30.90 12.39 -11.12
N THR A 248 30.02 13.29 -11.56
CA THR A 248 29.16 13.06 -12.74
C THR A 248 29.09 14.27 -13.69
N ILE A 249 28.96 13.98 -14.98
CA ILE A 249 28.71 14.96 -16.05
C ILE A 249 27.39 14.64 -16.74
N ASP A 250 26.43 15.56 -16.68
CA ASP A 250 25.17 15.48 -17.42
C ASP A 250 25.19 16.47 -18.61
N PRO A 251 25.30 15.99 -19.86
CA PRO A 251 25.36 16.89 -21.01
C PRO A 251 24.04 17.62 -21.28
N PHE A 252 22.90 17.21 -20.68
CA PHE A 252 21.60 17.74 -21.05
C PHE A 252 20.60 17.88 -19.89
N ASN A 253 20.05 19.08 -19.74
CA ASN A 253 18.88 19.31 -18.90
C ASN A 253 17.55 19.20 -19.68
N GLU A 254 16.59 18.41 -19.18
CA GLU A 254 15.24 18.18 -19.74
C GLU A 254 15.21 18.10 -21.28
N PRO A 255 16.02 17.21 -21.89
CA PRO A 255 16.38 17.32 -23.29
C PRO A 255 15.20 17.13 -24.24
N ASN A 256 14.17 16.36 -23.92
CA ASN A 256 13.05 16.06 -24.81
C ASN A 256 11.79 16.88 -24.46
N SER A 257 11.97 18.03 -23.83
CA SER A 257 10.88 18.95 -23.50
C SER A 257 10.57 19.94 -24.63
N GLY A 258 9.32 19.93 -25.10
CA GLY A 258 8.84 20.75 -26.22
C GLY A 258 8.68 22.26 -25.94
N TYR A 259 9.01 22.74 -24.74
CA TYR A 259 8.84 24.15 -24.34
C TYR A 259 10.09 25.02 -24.52
N TRP A 260 11.27 24.44 -24.79
CA TRP A 260 12.48 25.21 -25.06
C TRP A 260 12.32 26.09 -26.30
N GLY A 261 12.66 27.38 -26.16
CA GLY A 261 12.43 28.32 -27.24
C GLY A 261 12.74 29.78 -27.00
N THR A 262 13.36 30.38 -28.02
CA THR A 262 13.63 31.81 -28.10
C THR A 262 12.46 32.53 -28.75
N ALA A 263 11.99 33.62 -28.13
CA ALA A 263 11.01 34.52 -28.73
C ALA A 263 11.73 35.55 -29.61
N ILE A 264 11.17 35.89 -30.76
CA ILE A 264 11.72 36.88 -31.69
C ILE A 264 10.66 37.95 -31.94
N ASP A 265 11.04 39.20 -31.77
CA ASP A 265 10.26 40.36 -32.20
C ASP A 265 10.31 40.42 -33.74
N SER A 266 9.13 40.36 -34.36
CA SER A 266 9.00 40.36 -35.82
C SER A 266 9.42 41.67 -36.47
N ALA A 267 9.44 42.78 -35.73
CA ALA A 267 9.87 44.09 -36.25
C ALA A 267 11.39 44.23 -36.30
N THR A 268 12.10 43.63 -35.34
CA THR A 268 13.56 43.77 -35.21
C THR A 268 14.33 42.52 -35.63
N GLY A 269 13.66 41.35 -35.70
CA GLY A 269 14.28 40.05 -35.92
C GLY A 269 15.14 39.57 -34.75
N LYS A 270 15.07 40.25 -33.59
CA LYS A 270 15.87 39.98 -32.39
C LYS A 270 15.00 39.55 -31.22
N PRO A 271 15.57 38.92 -30.18
CA PRO A 271 14.84 38.68 -28.94
C PRO A 271 14.39 40.01 -28.31
N PRO A 272 13.20 40.04 -27.69
CA PRO A 272 12.77 41.21 -26.93
C PRO A 272 13.71 41.41 -25.72
N THR A 273 14.11 42.66 -25.50
CA THR A 273 14.93 43.08 -24.35
C THR A 273 14.08 43.54 -23.16
N SER A 274 12.77 43.66 -23.35
CA SER A 274 11.83 43.78 -22.25
C SER A 274 11.69 42.43 -21.55
N PHE A 275 11.39 42.49 -20.25
CA PHE A 275 11.31 41.34 -19.36
C PHE A 275 10.67 40.08 -20.00
N THR A 276 11.42 38.97 -20.00
CA THR A 276 10.93 37.66 -20.46
C THR A 276 11.12 36.60 -19.37
N GLN A 277 10.25 35.58 -19.33
CA GLN A 277 10.42 34.39 -18.47
C GLN A 277 11.37 33.35 -19.09
N LYS A 278 12.43 33.77 -19.80
CA LYS A 278 13.29 32.85 -20.58
C LYS A 278 14.57 32.48 -19.83
N GLN A 279 15.04 31.28 -20.11
CA GLN A 279 16.25 30.66 -19.54
C GLN A 279 17.02 29.90 -20.63
N GLU A 280 18.24 29.48 -20.32
CA GLU A 280 18.97 28.49 -21.13
C GLU A 280 18.20 27.16 -21.20
N GLY A 281 18.17 26.52 -22.37
CA GLY A 281 17.46 25.28 -22.60
C GLY A 281 17.55 24.82 -24.05
N ALA A 282 17.73 23.51 -24.26
CA ALA A 282 17.82 22.93 -25.60
C ALA A 282 17.00 21.65 -25.73
N LEU A 283 16.10 21.62 -26.72
CA LEU A 283 15.49 20.37 -27.16
C LEU A 283 16.55 19.52 -27.89
N ILE A 284 16.73 18.27 -27.49
CA ILE A 284 17.64 17.26 -28.05
C ILE A 284 16.85 15.95 -28.06
N TYR A 285 16.67 15.31 -29.22
CA TYR A 285 15.89 14.06 -29.29
C TYR A 285 16.75 12.86 -28.87
N PRO A 286 16.13 11.73 -28.47
CA PRO A 286 16.85 10.55 -27.98
C PRO A 286 17.98 10.07 -28.90
N ALA A 287 17.80 10.17 -30.23
CA ALA A 287 18.84 9.77 -31.19
C ALA A 287 20.09 10.66 -31.14
N ALA A 288 19.96 11.96 -30.90
CA ALA A 288 21.11 12.85 -30.74
C ALA A 288 21.72 12.72 -29.34
N GLN A 289 20.88 12.57 -28.31
CA GLN A 289 21.34 12.29 -26.96
C GLN A 289 22.23 11.02 -26.91
N ASP A 290 21.80 9.94 -27.58
CA ASP A 290 22.58 8.69 -27.75
C ASP A 290 23.96 8.93 -28.38
N ARG A 291 24.03 9.72 -29.47
CA ARG A 291 25.30 10.05 -30.14
C ARG A 291 26.23 10.87 -29.26
N VAL A 292 25.71 11.94 -28.63
CA VAL A 292 26.52 12.80 -27.76
C VAL A 292 27.02 12.05 -26.53
N THR A 293 26.21 11.16 -25.96
CA THR A 293 26.64 10.29 -24.85
C THR A 293 27.85 9.45 -25.24
N LYS A 294 27.84 8.85 -26.44
CA LYS A 294 28.99 8.07 -26.94
C LYS A 294 30.21 8.95 -27.24
N TYR A 295 30.00 10.15 -27.77
CA TYR A 295 31.11 11.10 -27.96
C TYR A 295 31.70 11.51 -26.61
N LEU A 296 30.88 11.82 -25.60
CA LEU A 296 31.36 12.16 -24.27
C LEU A 296 32.12 10.99 -23.63
N ALA A 297 31.63 9.77 -23.78
CA ALA A 297 32.34 8.58 -23.31
C ALA A 297 33.71 8.42 -23.98
N ALA A 298 33.80 8.70 -25.29
CA ALA A 298 35.06 8.67 -26.01
C ALA A 298 36.03 9.78 -25.56
N GLU A 299 35.52 10.98 -25.24
CA GLU A 299 36.31 12.08 -24.69
C GLU A 299 36.83 11.74 -23.29
N LEU A 300 36.01 11.14 -22.43
CA LEU A 300 36.40 10.70 -21.08
C LEU A 300 37.40 9.54 -21.09
N ALA A 301 37.42 8.73 -22.15
CA ALA A 301 38.35 7.62 -22.31
C ALA A 301 39.73 8.02 -22.88
N LYS A 302 39.92 9.28 -23.29
CA LYS A 302 41.21 9.76 -23.82
C LYS A 302 42.29 9.70 -22.72
N PRO A 303 43.52 9.24 -23.02
CA PRO A 303 44.61 9.15 -22.03
C PRO A 303 44.99 10.50 -21.39
N GLU A 304 44.75 11.60 -22.09
CA GLU A 304 45.01 12.96 -21.64
C GLU A 304 43.90 13.56 -20.75
N THR A 305 42.71 12.96 -20.72
CA THR A 305 41.61 13.40 -19.86
C THR A 305 41.93 13.07 -18.39
N THR A 306 41.78 14.06 -17.54
CA THR A 306 42.19 14.07 -16.12
C THR A 306 41.03 13.97 -15.15
N THR A 307 39.82 14.36 -15.56
CA THR A 307 38.62 14.18 -14.72
C THR A 307 38.28 12.69 -14.59
N GLY A 308 37.87 12.29 -13.39
CA GLY A 308 37.39 10.94 -13.10
C GLY A 308 35.86 10.78 -13.23
N ALA A 309 35.17 11.83 -13.66
CA ALA A 309 33.72 11.86 -13.71
C ALA A 309 33.14 10.81 -14.66
N VAL A 310 32.00 10.23 -14.28
CA VAL A 310 31.20 9.36 -15.16
C VAL A 310 30.02 10.14 -15.77
N ILE A 311 29.35 9.57 -16.77
CA ILE A 311 28.20 10.24 -17.40
C ILE A 311 26.94 9.98 -16.55
N SER A 312 26.21 11.04 -16.21
CA SER A 312 24.83 10.95 -15.73
C SER A 312 23.85 11.29 -16.88
N ALA A 313 22.69 10.65 -16.86
CA ALA A 313 21.60 10.87 -17.82
C ALA A 313 20.29 10.36 -17.20
N MET A 314 19.10 10.82 -17.51
CA MET A 314 18.71 11.58 -18.70
C MET A 314 18.28 13.01 -18.40
N ASP A 315 18.21 13.36 -17.10
CA ASP A 315 17.74 14.64 -16.57
C ASP A 315 16.39 15.09 -17.15
N GLU A 316 15.51 14.12 -17.41
CA GLU A 316 14.21 14.41 -18.01
C GLU A 316 13.25 15.04 -16.99
N THR A 317 12.42 15.98 -17.46
CA THR A 317 11.50 16.78 -16.62
C THR A 317 10.49 15.94 -15.83
N ASP A 318 10.23 14.72 -16.30
CA ASP A 318 9.35 13.76 -15.65
C ASP A 318 9.76 12.31 -15.95
N PRO A 319 9.38 11.34 -15.08
CA PRO A 319 9.76 9.94 -15.24
C PRO A 319 9.18 9.28 -16.50
N GLY A 320 8.06 9.76 -17.03
CA GLY A 320 7.47 9.24 -18.27
C GLY A 320 8.32 9.56 -19.50
N LYS A 321 8.84 10.78 -19.60
CA LYS A 321 9.81 11.17 -20.63
C LYS A 321 11.16 10.52 -20.41
N PHE A 322 11.63 10.40 -19.17
CA PHE A 322 12.82 9.62 -18.85
C PHE A 322 12.73 8.21 -19.48
N MET A 323 11.62 7.50 -19.25
CA MET A 323 11.41 6.18 -19.84
C MET A 323 11.40 6.23 -21.37
N THR A 324 10.80 7.26 -21.96
CA THR A 324 10.78 7.44 -23.42
C THR A 324 12.21 7.55 -23.98
N ASN A 325 13.06 8.37 -23.35
CA ASN A 325 14.41 8.62 -23.85
C ASN A 325 15.36 7.45 -23.60
N TRP A 326 15.34 6.87 -22.40
CA TRP A 326 16.18 5.70 -22.09
C TRP A 326 15.90 4.56 -23.07
N ASN A 327 14.63 4.35 -23.44
CA ASN A 327 14.27 3.32 -24.41
C ASN A 327 14.71 3.63 -25.85
N GLY A 328 15.00 4.89 -26.15
CA GLY A 328 15.58 5.32 -27.42
C GLY A 328 17.10 5.14 -27.52
N TYR A 329 17.80 4.90 -26.41
CA TYR A 329 19.25 4.70 -26.41
C TYR A 329 19.66 3.31 -26.92
N SER A 330 20.76 3.27 -27.67
CA SER A 330 21.49 2.03 -27.97
C SER A 330 22.08 1.41 -26.71
N ARG A 331 22.37 0.11 -26.74
CA ARG A 331 23.01 -0.57 -25.59
C ARG A 331 24.36 0.05 -25.24
N GLU A 332 25.14 0.42 -26.26
CA GLU A 332 26.43 1.10 -26.09
C GLU A 332 26.32 2.43 -25.31
N ALA A 333 25.31 3.26 -25.61
CA ALA A 333 25.07 4.50 -24.86
C ALA A 333 24.61 4.21 -23.43
N LYS A 334 23.71 3.23 -23.22
CA LYS A 334 23.26 2.83 -21.88
C LYS A 334 24.40 2.31 -21.00
N ASP A 335 25.32 1.56 -21.59
CA ASP A 335 26.49 1.02 -20.88
C ASP A 335 27.49 2.13 -20.52
N SER A 336 27.50 3.24 -21.26
CA SER A 336 28.35 4.42 -20.98
C SER A 336 27.82 5.32 -19.85
N VAL A 337 26.54 5.21 -19.50
CA VAL A 337 25.93 5.99 -18.41
C VAL A 337 26.23 5.35 -17.07
N GLY A 338 26.87 6.09 -16.16
CA GLY A 338 27.22 5.64 -14.81
C GLY A 338 26.12 5.87 -13.77
N GLN A 339 25.30 6.91 -13.94
CA GLN A 339 24.23 7.30 -13.02
C GLN A 339 22.97 7.70 -13.76
N LEU A 340 21.80 7.37 -13.19
CA LEU A 340 20.50 7.76 -13.71
C LEU A 340 19.98 9.01 -12.98
N ASN A 341 19.58 10.02 -13.75
CA ASN A 341 19.01 11.28 -13.27
C ASN A 341 17.59 11.46 -13.82
N VAL A 342 16.65 11.88 -12.97
CA VAL A 342 15.26 12.15 -13.35
C VAL A 342 14.63 13.24 -12.48
N HIS A 343 13.78 14.08 -13.07
CA HIS A 343 13.03 15.10 -12.35
C HIS A 343 11.61 14.60 -12.03
N THR A 344 10.95 15.26 -11.07
CA THR A 344 9.60 14.85 -10.62
C THR A 344 8.56 15.97 -10.69
N TYR A 345 8.73 16.90 -11.63
CA TYR A 345 7.70 17.91 -11.95
C TYR A 345 6.40 17.24 -12.41
N GLY A 346 6.52 16.20 -13.24
CA GLY A 346 5.50 15.16 -13.42
C GLY A 346 5.85 13.92 -12.60
N THR A 347 4.85 13.20 -12.08
CA THR A 347 5.08 12.08 -11.14
C THR A 347 4.68 10.72 -11.67
N GLY A 348 4.04 10.68 -12.84
CA GLY A 348 3.74 9.41 -13.50
C GLY A 348 5.02 8.62 -13.73
N ASP A 349 4.94 7.29 -13.64
CA ASP A 349 6.03 6.35 -13.95
C ASP A 349 7.25 6.28 -13.00
N ARG A 350 7.24 6.94 -11.82
CA ARG A 350 8.34 6.82 -10.82
C ARG A 350 8.76 5.38 -10.53
N ARG A 351 7.78 4.48 -10.32
CA ARG A 351 8.00 3.04 -10.15
C ARG A 351 8.76 2.39 -11.30
N ARG A 352 8.45 2.76 -12.54
CA ARG A 352 9.12 2.18 -13.72
C ARG A 352 10.58 2.62 -13.76
N VAL A 353 10.85 3.86 -13.38
CA VAL A 353 12.23 4.38 -13.29
C VAL A 353 12.99 3.70 -12.17
N ARG A 354 12.39 3.54 -10.98
CA ARG A 354 12.96 2.75 -9.87
C ARG A 354 13.30 1.32 -10.31
N ASP A 355 12.33 0.63 -10.90
CA ASP A 355 12.47 -0.78 -11.30
C ASP A 355 13.53 -0.93 -12.40
N LEU A 356 13.60 0.02 -13.34
CA LEU A 356 14.65 0.10 -14.35
C LEU A 356 16.04 0.33 -13.73
N ALA A 357 16.18 1.26 -12.78
CA ALA A 357 17.45 1.53 -12.13
C ALA A 357 18.00 0.29 -11.42
N LYS A 358 17.14 -0.47 -10.72
CA LYS A 358 17.49 -1.76 -10.10
C LYS A 358 17.87 -2.82 -11.15
N ALA A 359 17.16 -2.87 -12.27
CA ALA A 359 17.42 -3.80 -13.37
C ALA A 359 18.76 -3.51 -14.09
N GLU A 360 19.08 -2.23 -14.33
CA GLU A 360 20.34 -1.79 -14.95
C GLU A 360 21.50 -1.69 -13.92
N GLN A 361 21.21 -1.84 -12.62
CA GLN A 361 22.16 -1.73 -11.51
C GLN A 361 22.90 -0.38 -11.45
N LYS A 362 22.19 0.71 -11.73
CA LYS A 362 22.75 2.07 -11.73
C LYS A 362 22.20 2.88 -10.56
N PRO A 363 23.01 3.73 -9.91
CA PRO A 363 22.51 4.75 -8.98
C PRO A 363 21.43 5.61 -9.65
N LEU A 364 20.45 6.05 -8.86
CA LEU A 364 19.33 6.86 -9.33
C LEU A 364 19.20 8.08 -8.44
N TRP A 365 19.24 9.28 -9.01
CA TRP A 365 18.93 10.51 -8.30
C TRP A 365 17.61 11.09 -8.77
N MET A 366 16.86 11.64 -7.81
CA MET A 366 15.91 12.70 -8.12
C MET A 366 16.73 13.98 -8.27
N SER A 367 17.11 14.31 -9.49
CA SER A 367 18.16 15.31 -9.78
C SER A 367 17.65 16.74 -9.82
N GLU A 368 16.34 16.95 -9.89
CA GLU A 368 15.76 18.29 -9.87
C GLU A 368 14.27 18.27 -9.55
N VAL A 369 13.87 19.06 -8.56
CA VAL A 369 12.48 19.51 -8.45
C VAL A 369 12.39 20.84 -7.67
N GLY A 370 11.34 21.57 -7.96
CA GLY A 370 10.87 22.73 -7.21
C GLY A 370 9.35 22.79 -7.25
N GLY A 371 8.77 23.94 -6.97
CA GLY A 371 7.34 24.15 -7.22
C GLY A 371 6.68 25.07 -6.22
N SER A 372 5.41 25.35 -6.45
CA SER A 372 4.59 26.22 -5.61
C SER A 372 3.25 25.55 -5.40
N TRP A 373 2.85 25.36 -4.15
CA TRP A 373 1.57 24.73 -3.81
C TRP A 373 0.56 25.79 -3.35
N ALA A 374 -0.63 25.80 -3.95
CA ALA A 374 -1.70 26.72 -3.59
C ALA A 374 -2.15 26.49 -2.14
N GLY A 375 -2.67 27.51 -1.45
CA GLY A 375 -3.13 27.35 -0.05
C GLY A 375 -4.26 26.33 0.13
N ASN A 376 -4.38 25.81 1.35
CA ASN A 376 -5.44 24.91 1.76
C ASN A 376 -6.47 25.67 2.63
N PRO A 377 -7.67 26.01 2.10
CA PRO A 377 -8.67 26.75 2.85
C PRO A 377 -9.14 26.03 4.13
N ALA A 378 -9.04 24.69 4.17
CA ALA A 378 -9.39 23.93 5.36
C ALA A 378 -8.45 24.20 6.55
N LEU A 379 -7.23 24.65 6.27
CA LEU A 379 -6.24 25.08 7.27
C LEU A 379 -6.35 26.59 7.60
N GLY A 380 -7.28 27.30 6.96
CA GLY A 380 -7.39 28.76 7.05
C GLY A 380 -6.34 29.52 6.24
N ASP A 381 -5.65 28.84 5.31
CA ASP A 381 -4.62 29.45 4.48
C ASP A 381 -5.20 30.11 3.22
N THR A 382 -4.59 31.23 2.80
CA THR A 382 -4.97 31.94 1.59
C THR A 382 -4.47 31.21 0.34
N THR A 383 -5.20 31.33 -0.77
CA THR A 383 -4.84 30.67 -2.04
C THR A 383 -3.64 31.31 -2.78
N GLY A 384 -3.17 32.48 -2.35
CA GLY A 384 -1.96 33.11 -2.89
C GLY A 384 -0.68 32.43 -2.43
N ALA A 385 0.33 32.33 -3.31
CA ALA A 385 1.59 31.67 -2.99
C ALA A 385 2.62 32.61 -2.35
N TRP A 386 2.45 33.93 -2.47
CA TRP A 386 3.28 34.91 -1.75
C TRP A 386 2.77 35.17 -0.33
N ASP A 387 2.77 34.12 0.48
CA ASP A 387 2.67 34.21 1.94
C ASP A 387 3.76 33.32 2.53
N ARG A 388 4.85 33.95 3.01
CA ARG A 388 5.99 33.22 3.57
C ARG A 388 5.61 32.41 4.81
N SER A 389 4.56 32.81 5.53
CA SER A 389 4.06 32.15 6.74
C SER A 389 3.08 30.99 6.44
N ASN A 390 2.64 30.84 5.19
CA ASN A 390 1.73 29.78 4.80
C ASN A 390 2.42 28.41 4.83
N ILE A 391 1.98 27.55 5.75
CA ILE A 391 2.55 26.21 5.94
C ILE A 391 2.20 25.26 4.79
N ASN A 392 1.14 25.53 4.01
CA ASN A 392 0.71 24.62 2.94
C ASN A 392 1.74 24.49 1.81
N ASN A 393 2.50 25.55 1.52
CA ASN A 393 3.60 25.47 0.58
C ASN A 393 4.72 24.55 1.11
N GLY A 394 4.90 24.52 2.44
CA GLY A 394 5.82 23.61 3.13
C GLY A 394 5.30 22.16 3.22
N LEU A 395 3.99 21.97 3.42
CA LEU A 395 3.35 20.64 3.38
C LEU A 395 3.40 20.05 1.97
N GLY A 396 3.23 20.90 0.94
CA GLY A 396 3.31 20.50 -0.46
C GLY A 396 4.68 19.95 -0.86
N ILE A 397 5.77 20.63 -0.50
CA ILE A 397 7.13 20.07 -0.75
C ILE A 397 7.37 18.82 0.10
N ALA A 398 6.89 18.78 1.35
CA ALA A 398 7.08 17.62 2.21
C ALA A 398 6.40 16.38 1.63
N GLY A 399 5.18 16.53 1.09
CA GLY A 399 4.49 15.48 0.35
C GLY A 399 5.26 15.04 -0.90
N ARG A 400 5.80 15.98 -1.69
CA ARG A 400 6.64 15.68 -2.85
C ARG A 400 7.89 14.87 -2.46
N MET A 401 8.60 15.28 -1.41
CA MET A 401 9.79 14.59 -0.91
C MET A 401 9.45 13.18 -0.41
N VAL A 402 8.37 13.03 0.35
CA VAL A 402 7.90 11.70 0.81
C VAL A 402 7.59 10.77 -0.37
N ASP A 403 6.84 11.25 -1.35
CA ASP A 403 6.47 10.42 -2.51
C ASP A 403 7.69 10.06 -3.36
N ASP A 404 8.64 10.98 -3.56
CA ASP A 404 9.88 10.70 -4.30
C ASP A 404 10.70 9.62 -3.58
N LEU A 405 10.95 9.76 -2.27
CA LEU A 405 11.72 8.78 -1.50
C LEU A 405 11.07 7.40 -1.49
N ARG A 406 9.74 7.34 -1.41
CA ARG A 406 8.97 6.08 -1.34
C ARG A 406 8.85 5.39 -2.71
N GLU A 407 8.51 6.13 -3.76
CA GLU A 407 8.14 5.54 -5.07
C GLU A 407 9.33 5.41 -6.02
N LEU A 408 10.30 6.33 -5.94
CA LEU A 408 11.47 6.37 -6.81
C LEU A 408 12.68 5.66 -6.16
N GLU A 409 12.74 5.64 -4.83
CA GLU A 409 13.89 5.13 -4.04
C GLU A 409 15.25 5.69 -4.49
N PRO A 410 15.39 7.03 -4.61
CA PRO A 410 16.62 7.61 -5.11
C PRO A 410 17.74 7.55 -4.06
N GLY A 411 18.98 7.40 -4.53
CA GLY A 411 20.19 7.55 -3.71
C GLY A 411 20.44 8.99 -3.28
N GLY A 412 20.02 9.97 -4.08
CA GLY A 412 20.14 11.40 -3.78
C GLY A 412 18.92 12.20 -4.24
N TRP A 413 18.62 13.29 -3.54
CA TRP A 413 17.48 14.16 -3.84
C TRP A 413 17.94 15.61 -3.93
N VAL A 414 17.69 16.26 -5.07
CA VAL A 414 18.31 17.54 -5.42
C VAL A 414 17.26 18.61 -5.75
N PHE A 415 17.31 19.74 -5.04
CA PHE A 415 16.54 20.93 -5.39
C PHE A 415 16.96 21.44 -6.78
N TRP A 416 16.01 22.05 -7.50
CA TRP A 416 16.35 22.94 -8.62
C TRP A 416 17.21 24.10 -8.15
N GLN A 417 16.60 25.21 -7.76
CA GLN A 417 17.24 26.25 -6.97
C GLN A 417 16.35 26.55 -5.76
N PRO A 418 16.89 26.50 -4.53
CA PRO A 418 16.14 26.88 -3.33
C PRO A 418 16.08 28.41 -3.18
N VAL A 419 16.98 29.15 -3.82
CA VAL A 419 17.03 30.62 -3.77
C VAL A 419 16.31 31.21 -4.98
N GLU A 420 15.31 32.04 -4.74
CA GLU A 420 14.49 32.68 -5.77
C GLU A 420 14.47 34.21 -5.65
N ASP A 421 14.17 34.87 -6.77
CA ASP A 421 14.10 36.33 -6.85
C ASP A 421 12.90 36.89 -6.08
N THR A 422 13.15 37.51 -4.91
CA THR A 422 12.12 38.03 -4.00
C THR A 422 11.13 38.93 -4.73
N TYR A 423 11.62 39.93 -5.47
CA TYR A 423 10.80 40.87 -6.22
C TYR A 423 9.83 40.17 -7.19
N LYS A 424 10.29 39.13 -7.91
CA LYS A 424 9.45 38.39 -8.86
C LYS A 424 8.41 37.54 -8.16
N GLN A 425 8.81 36.82 -7.10
CA GLN A 425 7.89 35.99 -6.34
C GLN A 425 6.81 36.86 -5.67
N GLU A 426 7.18 38.03 -5.15
CA GLU A 426 6.25 39.00 -4.57
C GLU A 426 5.24 39.55 -5.59
N LYS A 427 5.72 40.18 -6.67
CA LYS A 427 4.85 40.81 -7.67
C LYS A 427 4.02 39.78 -8.44
N GLY A 428 4.53 38.56 -8.58
CA GLY A 428 3.89 37.44 -9.26
C GLY A 428 2.96 36.61 -8.37
N ASN A 429 2.86 36.90 -7.07
CA ASN A 429 2.18 36.07 -6.08
C ASN A 429 2.64 34.58 -6.14
N GLY A 430 3.95 34.37 -6.28
CA GLY A 430 4.62 33.08 -6.43
C GLY A 430 5.20 32.56 -5.11
N GLY A 431 5.57 31.28 -5.10
CA GLY A 431 6.13 30.61 -3.93
C GLY A 431 7.11 29.49 -4.28
N TRP A 432 7.91 29.64 -5.33
CA TRP A 432 8.76 28.57 -5.87
C TRP A 432 9.98 28.23 -5.01
N GLY A 433 10.67 29.23 -4.47
CA GLY A 433 11.88 29.04 -3.66
C GLY A 433 11.59 28.68 -2.21
N SER A 434 12.63 28.29 -1.50
CA SER A 434 12.66 28.14 -0.04
C SER A 434 13.30 29.36 0.63
N ILE A 435 14.22 30.01 -0.07
CA ILE A 435 14.98 31.19 0.33
C ILE A 435 14.74 32.27 -0.74
N TYR A 436 14.63 33.53 -0.34
CA TYR A 436 14.39 34.65 -1.24
C TYR A 436 15.42 35.75 -1.05
N VAL A 437 15.90 36.30 -2.16
CA VAL A 437 16.68 37.55 -2.22
C VAL A 437 16.36 38.25 -3.55
N ASP A 438 16.38 39.57 -3.62
CA ASP A 438 16.17 40.25 -4.92
C ASP A 438 17.36 39.96 -5.85
N PHE A 439 17.12 39.61 -7.12
CA PHE A 439 18.19 39.24 -8.08
C PHE A 439 18.89 40.45 -8.75
N ASP A 440 18.98 41.58 -8.05
CA ASP A 440 19.54 42.83 -8.58
C ASP A 440 20.25 43.71 -7.54
N CYS A 441 20.97 43.10 -6.58
CA CYS A 441 21.60 43.78 -5.43
C CYS A 441 23.05 44.24 -5.62
N ASN A 442 23.59 44.18 -6.84
CA ASN A 442 25.01 44.45 -7.13
C ASN A 442 25.22 45.53 -8.20
N TYR A 443 24.22 46.39 -8.41
CA TYR A 443 24.38 47.54 -9.29
C TYR A 443 25.44 48.51 -8.74
N ALA A 444 26.36 48.92 -9.61
CA ALA A 444 27.45 49.82 -9.25
C ALA A 444 26.92 51.13 -8.65
N GLY A 445 27.41 51.48 -7.45
CA GLY A 445 26.98 52.66 -6.69
C GLY A 445 25.63 52.50 -5.95
N ARG A 446 25.05 51.29 -5.95
CA ARG A 446 23.82 50.91 -5.22
C ARG A 446 23.95 49.50 -4.62
N GLU A 447 25.17 49.08 -4.31
CA GLU A 447 25.46 47.74 -3.80
C GLU A 447 24.68 47.47 -2.50
N GLY A 448 24.03 46.31 -2.42
CA GLY A 448 23.17 45.92 -1.30
C GLY A 448 21.72 46.41 -1.38
N PHE A 449 21.33 47.12 -2.44
CA PHE A 449 19.96 47.60 -2.67
C PHE A 449 19.41 47.09 -4.01
N SER A 450 18.13 46.68 -4.04
CA SER A 450 17.44 46.30 -5.26
C SER A 450 17.19 47.53 -6.13
N ASN A 451 17.77 47.51 -7.33
CA ASN A 451 17.60 48.60 -8.27
C ASN A 451 16.15 48.73 -8.77
N ARG A 452 15.44 47.60 -8.95
CA ARG A 452 14.03 47.57 -9.35
C ARG A 452 13.13 48.23 -8.31
N ARG A 453 13.32 47.91 -7.02
CA ARG A 453 12.57 48.54 -5.92
C ARG A 453 12.80 50.04 -5.84
N LEU A 454 14.06 50.48 -5.96
CA LEU A 454 14.39 51.90 -6.03
C LEU A 454 13.74 52.60 -7.24
N ASN A 455 13.71 51.93 -8.39
CA ASN A 455 13.08 52.47 -9.61
C ASN A 455 11.54 52.50 -9.51
N ASP A 456 10.94 51.59 -8.74
CA ASP A 456 9.52 51.59 -8.36
C ASP A 456 9.16 52.70 -7.34
N GLY A 457 10.17 53.38 -6.78
CA GLY A 457 9.99 54.44 -5.79
C GLY A 457 9.89 53.97 -4.34
N GLU A 458 10.33 52.74 -4.05
CA GLU A 458 10.40 52.23 -2.68
C GLU A 458 11.45 52.99 -1.85
N SER A 459 11.27 53.02 -0.52
CA SER A 459 12.22 53.67 0.38
C SER A 459 13.56 52.92 0.38
N ALA A 460 14.65 53.57 0.78
CA ALA A 460 15.96 52.91 0.87
C ALA A 460 15.95 51.70 1.82
N GLU A 461 15.11 51.73 2.87
CA GLU A 461 14.97 50.61 3.81
C GLU A 461 14.20 49.43 3.20
N ASP A 462 13.18 49.71 2.39
CA ASP A 462 12.40 48.69 1.70
C ASP A 462 13.19 48.08 0.55
N ALA A 463 13.97 48.91 -0.16
CA ALA A 463 14.84 48.48 -1.25
C ALA A 463 16.12 47.78 -0.79
N LYS A 464 16.46 47.80 0.49
CA LYS A 464 17.62 47.06 1.01
C LYS A 464 17.40 45.56 0.78
N CYS A 465 18.34 44.91 0.11
CA CYS A 465 18.25 43.49 -0.16
C CYS A 465 18.31 42.67 1.13
N LYS A 466 17.39 41.71 1.26
CA LYS A 466 17.20 40.89 2.46
C LYS A 466 17.19 39.42 2.06
N VAL A 467 17.87 38.59 2.84
CA VAL A 467 17.74 37.13 2.76
C VAL A 467 16.51 36.75 3.59
N LEU A 468 15.49 36.21 2.93
CA LEU A 468 14.24 35.82 3.56
C LEU A 468 14.02 34.32 3.42
N THR A 469 13.38 33.70 4.40
CA THR A 469 12.95 32.30 4.36
C THR A 469 11.42 32.20 4.48
N ASN A 470 10.89 31.00 4.29
CA ASN A 470 9.46 30.70 4.31
C ASN A 470 9.19 29.33 4.96
N GLN A 471 7.92 28.92 5.05
CA GLN A 471 7.60 27.61 5.64
C GLN A 471 8.11 26.41 4.83
N LYS A 472 8.40 26.55 3.54
CA LYS A 472 9.05 25.50 2.72
C LYS A 472 10.47 25.23 3.19
N TYR A 473 11.24 26.28 3.45
CA TYR A 473 12.54 26.17 4.09
C TYR A 473 12.45 25.40 5.42
N ASN A 474 11.47 25.74 6.26
CA ASN A 474 11.31 25.08 7.55
C ASN A 474 10.96 23.59 7.45
N THR A 475 9.98 23.23 6.61
CA THR A 475 9.51 21.85 6.51
C THR A 475 10.52 20.95 5.81
N THR A 476 11.24 21.47 4.82
CA THR A 476 12.35 20.74 4.16
C THR A 476 13.42 20.32 5.17
N ARG A 477 13.73 21.16 6.16
CA ARG A 477 14.77 20.85 7.16
C ARG A 477 14.46 19.62 8.00
N ASN A 478 13.19 19.20 8.15
CA ASN A 478 12.85 17.92 8.80
C ASN A 478 13.48 16.73 8.09
N PHE A 479 13.66 16.82 6.77
CA PHE A 479 14.31 15.78 5.96
C PHE A 479 15.83 15.95 6.01
N THR A 480 16.33 17.13 5.65
CA THR A 480 17.77 17.35 5.43
C THR A 480 18.61 17.26 6.71
N HIS A 481 18.01 17.45 7.89
CA HIS A 481 18.72 17.34 9.18
C HIS A 481 18.72 15.92 9.77
N TYR A 482 17.77 15.06 9.37
CA TYR A 482 17.46 13.82 10.09
C TYR A 482 17.45 12.54 9.24
N ILE A 483 17.32 12.65 7.91
CA ILE A 483 17.70 11.59 6.97
C ILE A 483 19.06 12.02 6.41
N ARG A 484 20.14 11.41 6.88
CA ARG A 484 21.50 11.89 6.67
C ARG A 484 22.22 11.08 5.59
N PRO A 485 23.26 11.65 4.95
CA PRO A 485 24.18 10.87 4.14
C PRO A 485 24.68 9.64 4.91
N GLY A 486 24.61 8.47 4.29
CA GLY A 486 24.95 7.18 4.90
C GLY A 486 23.79 6.42 5.55
N ASP A 487 22.64 7.07 5.83
CA ASP A 487 21.43 6.37 6.26
C ASP A 487 20.87 5.49 5.13
N PHE A 488 19.97 4.56 5.43
CA PHE A 488 19.44 3.63 4.43
C PHE A 488 17.93 3.80 4.32
N LEU A 489 17.43 4.26 3.16
CA LEU A 489 15.98 4.38 2.94
C LEU A 489 15.29 3.02 3.11
N VAL A 490 14.12 3.02 3.75
CA VAL A 490 13.29 1.84 3.94
C VAL A 490 11.81 2.18 3.75
N GLN A 491 11.05 1.20 3.27
CA GLN A 491 9.63 1.34 3.04
C GLN A 491 8.81 1.16 4.31
N ASN A 492 7.61 1.74 4.30
CA ASN A 492 6.65 1.68 5.41
C ASN A 492 5.21 1.73 4.88
N ASP A 493 4.25 1.31 5.69
CA ASP A 493 2.84 1.14 5.28
C ASP A 493 2.02 2.44 5.20
N ASN A 494 2.66 3.61 5.33
CA ASN A 494 1.99 4.91 5.33
C ASN A 494 2.47 5.84 4.20
N ALA A 495 1.54 6.21 3.31
CA ALA A 495 1.85 7.07 2.16
C ALA A 495 2.22 8.53 2.50
N LYS A 496 2.10 8.96 3.77
CA LYS A 496 2.53 10.30 4.21
C LYS A 496 3.86 10.29 4.97
N THR A 497 4.58 9.16 4.93
CA THR A 497 5.81 8.98 5.70
C THR A 497 6.96 8.47 4.85
N ALA A 498 8.12 9.12 4.95
CA ALA A 498 9.39 8.58 4.49
C ALA A 498 10.18 8.02 5.69
N SER A 499 10.87 6.90 5.51
CA SER A 499 11.60 6.23 6.59
C SER A 499 13.03 5.89 6.16
N ALA A 500 13.97 5.97 7.11
CA ALA A 500 15.35 5.56 6.91
C ALA A 500 15.90 4.86 8.15
N LEU A 501 16.70 3.82 7.96
CA LEU A 501 17.53 3.23 9.02
C LEU A 501 18.76 4.11 9.21
N ARG A 502 19.12 4.36 10.46
CA ARG A 502 20.30 5.15 10.78
C ARG A 502 21.57 4.38 10.44
N ALA A 503 22.57 5.06 9.89
CA ALA A 503 23.86 4.48 9.51
C ALA A 503 24.58 3.73 10.65
N ASP A 504 24.35 4.14 11.91
CA ASP A 504 24.94 3.51 13.09
C ASP A 504 24.28 2.17 13.49
N GLY A 505 23.20 1.78 12.81
CA GLY A 505 22.46 0.54 13.03
C GLY A 505 21.67 0.49 14.34
N LYS A 506 21.49 1.63 15.03
CA LYS A 506 20.87 1.70 16.38
C LYS A 506 19.53 2.41 16.42
N GLY A 507 18.97 2.76 15.27
CA GLY A 507 17.70 3.46 15.21
C GLY A 507 17.17 3.66 13.79
N ALA A 508 16.05 4.37 13.71
CA ALA A 508 15.42 4.78 12.47
C ALA A 508 14.89 6.21 12.57
N THR A 509 14.79 6.89 11.43
CA THR A 509 14.16 8.19 11.28
C THR A 509 12.90 8.03 10.43
N LEU A 510 11.78 8.60 10.86
CA LEU A 510 10.56 8.67 10.06
C LEU A 510 10.12 10.12 9.93
N VAL A 511 9.97 10.64 8.71
CA VAL A 511 9.47 12.01 8.47
C VAL A 511 8.05 11.91 7.93
N HIS A 512 7.10 12.48 8.67
CA HIS A 512 5.67 12.38 8.43
C HIS A 512 5.04 13.77 8.29
N PHE A 513 4.10 13.95 7.36
CA PHE A 513 3.33 15.20 7.26
C PHE A 513 1.85 14.99 7.57
N ASN A 514 1.29 15.89 8.38
CA ASN A 514 -0.13 16.01 8.64
C ASN A 514 -0.64 17.30 7.96
N ASP A 515 -1.34 17.14 6.84
CA ASP A 515 -1.96 18.20 6.05
C ASP A 515 -3.41 18.50 6.45
N THR A 516 -3.89 17.95 7.57
CA THR A 516 -5.25 18.12 8.06
C THR A 516 -5.34 19.25 9.09
N ALA A 517 -6.56 19.76 9.29
CA ALA A 517 -6.86 20.78 10.30
C ALA A 517 -6.94 20.22 11.73
N ALA A 518 -6.74 18.92 11.92
CA ALA A 518 -6.84 18.24 13.21
C ALA A 518 -5.50 17.64 13.62
N ALA A 519 -5.28 17.54 14.93
CA ALA A 519 -4.18 16.74 15.45
C ALA A 519 -4.41 15.27 15.09
N GLU A 520 -3.33 14.54 14.84
CA GLU A 520 -3.36 13.10 14.51
C GLU A 520 -2.73 12.30 15.65
N THR A 521 -3.32 11.14 15.96
CA THR A 521 -2.68 10.16 16.85
C THR A 521 -1.95 9.14 15.98
N VAL A 522 -0.63 9.09 16.11
CA VAL A 522 0.27 8.25 15.32
C VAL A 522 0.85 7.16 16.22
N THR A 523 0.69 5.90 15.81
CA THR A 523 1.31 4.74 16.44
C THR A 523 2.43 4.23 15.56
N ILE A 524 3.67 4.29 16.06
CA ILE A 524 4.82 3.70 15.41
C ILE A 524 4.89 2.23 15.83
N ASN A 525 4.69 1.33 14.87
CA ASN A 525 4.75 -0.12 15.06
C ASN A 525 6.13 -0.65 14.67
N LEU A 526 6.86 -1.16 15.66
CA LEU A 526 8.24 -1.63 15.52
C LEU A 526 8.32 -3.15 15.38
N ALA A 527 7.21 -3.82 15.07
CA ALA A 527 7.13 -5.28 14.98
C ALA A 527 8.11 -5.89 13.98
N LYS A 528 8.48 -5.16 12.92
CA LYS A 528 9.41 -5.61 11.87
C LYS A 528 10.90 -5.48 12.22
N PHE A 529 11.22 -4.91 13.38
CA PHE A 529 12.58 -4.95 13.93
C PHE A 529 12.80 -6.22 14.76
N ALA A 530 13.98 -6.83 14.61
CA ALA A 530 14.36 -8.01 15.39
C ALA A 530 14.52 -7.70 16.87
N THR A 531 15.16 -6.57 17.18
CA THR A 531 15.56 -6.20 18.53
C THR A 531 15.05 -4.81 18.89
N ILE A 532 14.39 -4.71 20.05
CA ILE A 532 14.02 -3.46 20.71
C ILE A 532 14.71 -3.43 22.08
N ALA A 533 15.67 -2.51 22.22
CA ALA A 533 16.49 -2.34 23.41
C ALA A 533 15.66 -1.88 24.62
N GLU A 534 16.17 -2.15 25.82
CA GLU A 534 15.64 -1.55 27.03
C GLU A 534 15.87 -0.03 26.99
N GLY A 535 14.84 0.75 27.30
CA GLY A 535 14.89 2.21 27.21
C GLY A 535 14.80 2.77 25.78
N ALA A 536 14.38 1.97 24.79
CA ALA A 536 14.07 2.49 23.45
C ALA A 536 13.02 3.61 23.50
N THR A 537 13.20 4.65 22.68
CA THR A 537 12.31 5.83 22.66
C THR A 537 11.98 6.28 21.25
N VAL A 538 10.89 7.03 21.13
CA VAL A 538 10.55 7.82 19.96
C VAL A 538 10.52 9.30 20.36
N THR A 539 11.40 10.10 19.77
CA THR A 539 11.44 11.56 20.01
C THR A 539 10.88 12.32 18.80
N PRO A 540 9.77 13.06 18.94
CA PRO A 540 9.25 13.86 17.84
C PRO A 540 10.03 15.18 17.69
N VAL A 541 10.29 15.59 16.46
CA VAL A 541 10.81 16.91 16.08
C VAL A 541 9.80 17.56 15.15
N VAL A 542 9.18 18.65 15.63
CA VAL A 542 7.95 19.19 15.05
C VAL A 542 8.21 20.51 14.35
N THR A 543 7.73 20.64 13.11
CA THR A 543 7.64 21.89 12.37
C THR A 543 6.18 22.23 12.12
N THR A 544 5.77 23.44 12.51
CA THR A 544 4.42 23.98 12.29
C THR A 544 4.50 25.41 11.74
N LYS A 545 3.35 25.97 11.36
CA LYS A 545 3.23 27.37 10.94
C LYS A 545 3.92 28.32 11.93
N SER A 546 4.88 29.10 11.44
CA SER A 546 5.57 30.16 12.22
C SER A 546 4.97 31.54 11.91
N PRO A 547 5.08 32.50 12.84
CA PRO A 547 4.65 33.88 12.60
C PRO A 547 5.57 34.56 11.56
N LEU A 548 5.08 35.60 10.88
CA LEU A 548 5.82 36.23 9.78
C LEU A 548 7.08 36.99 10.24
N GLU A 549 7.03 37.57 11.44
CA GLU A 549 8.11 38.32 12.07
C GLU A 549 9.27 37.45 12.58
N ASP A 550 9.02 36.15 12.77
CA ASP A 550 10.01 35.15 13.18
C ASP A 550 9.68 33.83 12.47
N ILE A 551 10.02 33.81 11.18
CA ILE A 551 9.51 32.80 10.24
C ILE A 551 10.02 31.40 10.50
N GLU A 552 11.10 31.25 11.28
CA GLU A 552 11.75 29.97 11.60
C GLU A 552 11.42 29.49 13.02
N ARG A 553 10.69 30.29 13.82
CA ARG A 553 10.44 30.05 15.26
C ARG A 553 9.93 28.66 15.61
N ASN A 554 8.99 28.15 14.81
CA ASN A 554 8.31 26.90 15.08
C ASN A 554 8.87 25.74 14.23
N ALA A 555 10.07 25.90 13.65
CA ALA A 555 10.75 24.85 12.89
C ALA A 555 11.62 23.98 13.79
N LEU A 556 11.64 22.67 13.51
CA LEU A 556 12.49 21.68 14.17
C LEU A 556 12.40 21.66 15.72
N VAL A 557 11.23 21.94 16.29
CA VAL A 557 11.04 21.97 17.74
C VAL A 557 11.07 20.54 18.28
N LYS A 558 12.15 20.18 18.98
CA LYS A 558 12.31 18.86 19.60
C LYS A 558 11.36 18.71 20.79
N GLY A 559 10.51 17.68 20.73
CA GLY A 559 9.56 17.32 21.78
C GLY A 559 10.16 16.39 22.84
N THR A 560 9.30 15.96 23.77
CA THR A 560 9.69 15.02 24.83
C THR A 560 9.74 13.58 24.27
N PRO A 561 10.80 12.80 24.55
CA PRO A 561 10.86 11.40 24.16
C PRO A 561 9.72 10.58 24.78
N VAL A 562 9.10 9.71 23.98
CA VAL A 562 8.10 8.74 24.42
C VAL A 562 8.74 7.36 24.47
N ALA A 563 8.58 6.64 25.58
CA ALA A 563 9.11 5.30 25.72
C ALA A 563 8.38 4.32 24.79
N VAL A 564 9.13 3.39 24.20
CA VAL A 564 8.56 2.27 23.43
C VAL A 564 8.02 1.21 24.39
N ASP A 565 6.76 0.81 24.20
CA ASP A 565 6.23 -0.40 24.83
C ASP A 565 6.84 -1.61 24.13
N ARG A 566 7.74 -2.31 24.83
CA ARG A 566 8.46 -3.48 24.26
C ARG A 566 7.58 -4.72 24.12
N ALA A 567 6.51 -4.84 24.92
CA ALA A 567 5.59 -5.96 24.83
C ALA A 567 4.65 -5.79 23.63
N ALA A 568 4.10 -4.58 23.46
CA ALA A 568 3.29 -4.23 22.29
C ALA A 568 4.13 -3.96 21.03
N LYS A 569 5.43 -3.68 21.19
CA LYS A 569 6.36 -3.20 20.16
C LYS A 569 5.92 -1.89 19.51
N THR A 570 5.30 -0.99 20.27
CA THR A 570 4.73 0.25 19.75
C THR A 570 5.11 1.47 20.57
N ALA A 571 5.02 2.65 19.95
CA ALA A 571 4.99 3.93 20.63
C ALA A 571 3.92 4.82 19.99
N THR A 572 3.06 5.43 20.80
CA THR A 572 1.96 6.27 20.32
C THR A 572 2.17 7.71 20.74
N LEU A 573 2.04 8.63 19.78
CA LEU A 573 2.23 10.07 19.97
C LEU A 573 1.09 10.83 19.29
N THR A 574 0.72 11.98 19.85
CA THR A 574 -0.19 12.93 19.18
C THR A 574 0.65 14.01 18.50
N ILE A 575 0.44 14.22 17.21
CA ILE A 575 1.12 15.26 16.42
C ILE A 575 0.15 16.40 16.09
N PRO A 576 0.61 17.66 16.01
CA PRO A 576 -0.25 18.79 15.69
C PRO A 576 -0.87 18.72 14.29
N ALA A 577 -2.00 19.41 14.11
CA ALA A 577 -2.54 19.76 12.80
C ALA A 577 -1.52 20.54 11.97
N ALA A 578 -1.62 20.46 10.63
CA ALA A 578 -0.81 21.25 9.69
C ALA A 578 0.69 21.27 10.04
N SER A 579 1.30 20.08 10.12
CA SER A 579 2.65 19.90 10.62
C SER A 579 3.49 18.91 9.80
N VAL A 580 4.81 19.07 9.89
CA VAL A 580 5.77 18.03 9.51
C VAL A 580 6.49 17.59 10.77
N VAL A 581 6.48 16.29 11.05
CA VAL A 581 7.07 15.70 12.26
C VAL A 581 8.09 14.65 11.87
N THR A 582 9.29 14.77 12.41
CA THR A 582 10.30 13.73 12.34
C THR A 582 10.29 12.92 13.64
N PHE A 583 10.04 11.62 13.55
CA PHE A 583 10.15 10.68 14.64
C PHE A 583 11.55 10.06 14.65
N LEU A 584 12.33 10.38 15.69
CA LEU A 584 13.64 9.77 15.93
C LEU A 584 13.43 8.54 16.81
N VAL A 585 13.55 7.35 16.22
CA VAL A 585 13.42 6.07 16.91
C VAL A 585 14.80 5.60 17.33
N ASP A 586 15.06 5.56 18.63
CA ASP A 586 16.32 5.10 19.20
C ASP A 586 16.14 3.74 19.90
N GLY A 587 17.12 2.85 19.74
CA GLY A 587 17.16 1.55 20.41
C GLY A 587 16.46 0.42 19.63
N VAL A 588 16.33 0.53 18.31
CA VAL A 588 15.83 -0.55 17.43
C VAL A 588 16.91 -1.01 16.46
N SER A 589 16.95 -2.31 16.17
CA SER A 589 17.94 -2.87 15.23
C SER A 589 17.52 -4.24 14.68
N GLY A 590 18.15 -4.64 13.57
CA GLY A 590 17.94 -5.93 12.91
C GLY A 590 16.59 -6.08 12.22
N VAL A 591 16.45 -7.16 11.45
CA VAL A 591 15.25 -7.50 10.66
C VAL A 591 14.53 -8.68 11.33
N ALA A 592 13.25 -8.53 11.65
CA ALA A 592 12.47 -9.62 12.22
C ALA A 592 12.27 -10.77 11.20
N ASN A 593 12.13 -12.01 11.68
CA ASN A 593 12.01 -13.19 10.81
C ASN A 593 10.81 -13.11 9.85
N ASP A 594 9.75 -12.37 10.18
CA ASP A 594 8.55 -12.22 9.35
C ASP A 594 8.55 -10.89 8.54
N ALA A 595 9.67 -10.17 8.51
CA ALA A 595 9.77 -8.87 7.84
C ALA A 595 10.17 -9.00 6.36
N ALA A 596 11.06 -9.95 6.05
CA ALA A 596 11.44 -10.24 4.67
C ALA A 596 10.32 -11.04 3.96
N PRO A 597 10.02 -10.74 2.68
CA PRO A 597 8.99 -11.47 1.95
C PRO A 597 9.45 -12.88 1.55
N VAL A 598 10.77 -13.08 1.37
CA VAL A 598 11.37 -14.35 0.94
C VAL A 598 12.75 -14.53 1.58
N GLU A 599 13.13 -15.78 1.80
CA GLU A 599 14.44 -16.23 2.29
C GLU A 599 15.08 -17.21 1.28
N ASP A 600 16.41 -17.28 1.27
CA ASP A 600 17.15 -18.17 0.38
C ASP A 600 16.89 -19.65 0.67
N GLY A 601 16.57 -20.41 -0.37
CA GLY A 601 16.28 -21.84 -0.30
C GLY A 601 14.88 -22.20 0.23
N HIS A 602 14.07 -21.23 0.65
CA HIS A 602 12.71 -21.46 1.11
C HIS A 602 11.71 -21.58 -0.06
N SER A 603 10.61 -22.30 0.18
CA SER A 603 9.54 -22.53 -0.79
C SER A 603 8.24 -21.85 -0.36
N TYR A 604 7.55 -21.26 -1.33
CA TYR A 604 6.41 -20.38 -1.10
C TYR A 604 5.22 -20.70 -2.01
N HIS A 605 4.01 -20.40 -1.53
CA HIS A 605 2.87 -20.09 -2.40
C HIS A 605 2.82 -18.57 -2.63
N LEU A 606 2.69 -18.15 -3.90
CA LEU A 606 2.55 -16.75 -4.28
C LEU A 606 1.10 -16.47 -4.62
N THR A 607 0.40 -15.70 -3.78
CA THR A 607 -1.00 -15.36 -3.96
C THR A 607 -1.13 -13.94 -4.48
N GLY A 608 -1.79 -13.76 -5.62
CA GLY A 608 -2.07 -12.43 -6.13
C GLY A 608 -3.13 -11.75 -5.27
N GLU A 609 -2.82 -10.62 -4.63
CA GLU A 609 -3.74 -9.91 -3.73
C GLU A 609 -5.07 -9.52 -4.40
N ALA A 610 -5.03 -8.98 -5.62
CA ALA A 610 -6.26 -8.60 -6.35
C ALA A 610 -7.13 -9.81 -6.77
N SER A 611 -6.55 -11.00 -6.95
CA SER A 611 -7.27 -12.18 -7.45
C SER A 611 -7.60 -13.19 -6.35
N ALA A 612 -6.87 -13.14 -5.23
CA ALA A 612 -6.79 -14.21 -4.23
C ALA A 612 -6.45 -15.59 -4.84
N LYS A 613 -5.76 -15.61 -6.00
CA LYS A 613 -5.37 -16.82 -6.74
C LYS A 613 -3.86 -17.05 -6.66
N VAL A 614 -3.45 -18.31 -6.78
CA VAL A 614 -2.06 -18.74 -6.59
C VAL A 614 -1.33 -18.86 -7.93
N LEU A 615 -0.11 -18.31 -8.00
CA LEU A 615 0.78 -18.47 -9.15
C LEU A 615 1.08 -19.96 -9.38
N THR A 616 0.82 -20.44 -10.59
CA THR A 616 0.88 -21.86 -10.94
C THR A 616 1.65 -22.06 -12.24
N GLY A 617 2.69 -22.90 -12.18
CA GLY A 617 3.40 -23.41 -13.35
C GLY A 617 2.56 -24.46 -14.07
N GLN A 618 2.45 -24.38 -15.40
CA GLN A 618 1.66 -25.35 -16.19
C GLN A 618 2.56 -26.23 -17.06
N PRO A 619 2.14 -27.47 -17.35
CA PRO A 619 2.76 -28.29 -18.39
C PRO A 619 2.79 -27.53 -19.73
N GLY A 620 3.96 -27.47 -20.38
CA GLY A 620 4.12 -26.74 -21.65
C GLY A 620 4.62 -25.29 -21.51
N SER A 621 5.30 -24.95 -20.42
CA SER A 621 6.05 -23.71 -20.17
C SER A 621 5.25 -22.43 -19.85
N ALA A 622 3.93 -22.50 -19.72
CA ALA A 622 3.11 -21.32 -19.38
C ALA A 622 2.98 -21.12 -17.86
N VAL A 623 2.78 -19.87 -17.44
CA VAL A 623 2.48 -19.49 -16.05
C VAL A 623 1.08 -18.90 -15.97
N THR A 624 0.31 -19.30 -14.96
CA THR A 624 -1.09 -18.88 -14.78
C THR A 624 -1.39 -18.57 -13.32
N ILE A 625 -2.51 -17.92 -13.04
CA ILE A 625 -3.12 -17.92 -11.70
C ILE A 625 -4.22 -18.98 -11.62
N GLN A 626 -4.30 -19.72 -10.51
CA GLN A 626 -5.30 -20.77 -10.28
C GLN A 626 -5.88 -20.70 -8.86
N ASP A 627 -7.01 -21.37 -8.62
CA ASP A 627 -7.45 -21.65 -7.24
C ASP A 627 -6.38 -22.45 -6.49
N SER A 628 -6.33 -22.32 -5.16
CA SER A 628 -5.44 -23.13 -4.33
C SER A 628 -5.63 -24.62 -4.63
N ALA A 629 -4.53 -25.36 -4.74
CA ALA A 629 -4.53 -26.76 -5.11
C ALA A 629 -5.37 -27.64 -4.17
N GLY A 630 -5.96 -28.70 -4.73
CA GLY A 630 -6.66 -29.75 -3.98
C GLY A 630 -5.97 -31.12 -4.04
N THR A 631 -4.84 -31.22 -4.76
CA THR A 631 -4.07 -32.46 -4.94
C THR A 631 -2.57 -32.18 -4.79
N ALA A 632 -1.79 -33.20 -4.44
CA ALA A 632 -0.33 -33.05 -4.30
C ALA A 632 0.34 -32.61 -5.62
N ALA A 633 -0.08 -33.17 -6.75
CA ALA A 633 0.44 -32.78 -8.07
C ALA A 633 0.16 -31.31 -8.41
N ALA A 634 -1.04 -30.81 -8.11
CA ALA A 634 -1.36 -29.40 -8.30
C ALA A 634 -0.64 -28.49 -7.30
N THR A 635 -0.36 -28.99 -6.10
CA THR A 635 0.39 -28.24 -5.06
C THR A 635 1.85 -28.08 -5.47
N ALA A 636 2.47 -29.11 -6.05
CA ALA A 636 3.82 -29.02 -6.60
C ALA A 636 3.92 -27.92 -7.66
N ALA A 637 2.96 -27.85 -8.59
CA ALA A 637 2.88 -26.81 -9.61
C ALA A 637 2.70 -25.37 -9.03
N GLN A 638 2.21 -25.24 -7.80
CA GLN A 638 2.01 -23.97 -7.07
C GLN A 638 3.14 -23.62 -6.10
N THR A 639 4.15 -24.49 -6.00
CA THR A 639 5.27 -24.32 -5.07
C THR A 639 6.47 -23.70 -5.79
N TRP A 640 6.93 -22.56 -5.28
CA TRP A 640 8.03 -21.79 -5.85
C TRP A 640 9.16 -21.61 -4.84
N THR A 641 10.38 -21.97 -5.20
CA THR A 641 11.57 -21.84 -4.35
C THR A 641 12.41 -20.66 -4.81
N PHE A 642 12.83 -19.82 -3.86
CA PHE A 642 13.66 -18.64 -4.12
C PHE A 642 15.12 -18.94 -3.85
N HIS A 643 15.99 -18.57 -4.78
CA HIS A 643 17.45 -18.76 -4.70
C HIS A 643 18.16 -17.44 -4.94
N ALA A 644 18.87 -16.92 -3.96
CA ALA A 644 19.56 -15.62 -4.07
C ALA A 644 20.75 -15.70 -5.01
N VAL A 645 20.83 -14.84 -6.04
CA VAL A 645 21.82 -14.93 -7.14
C VAL A 645 23.26 -14.90 -6.63
N SER A 646 23.61 -13.97 -5.74
CA SER A 646 24.89 -13.96 -5.02
C SER A 646 24.71 -14.65 -3.66
N ILE A 647 25.50 -15.71 -3.42
CA ILE A 647 25.61 -16.40 -2.13
C ILE A 647 26.67 -15.77 -1.22
N GLU A 648 27.55 -14.93 -1.78
CA GLU A 648 28.48 -14.09 -1.04
C GLU A 648 27.69 -12.88 -0.55
N ALA A 649 26.92 -13.06 0.53
CA ALA A 649 26.46 -11.92 1.29
C ALA A 649 27.70 -11.25 1.87
N GLU A 650 28.20 -10.18 1.23
CA GLU A 650 28.91 -9.17 1.98
C GLU A 650 27.98 -8.74 3.13
N ALA A 651 28.51 -8.63 4.35
CA ALA A 651 27.72 -8.36 5.54
C ALA A 651 26.97 -7.02 5.37
N GLY A 652 25.69 -7.08 4.94
CA GLY A 652 24.91 -5.89 4.59
C GLY A 652 23.90 -6.07 3.45
N ASP A 653 24.08 -7.08 2.58
CA ASP A 653 23.33 -7.25 1.32
C ASP A 653 22.12 -8.21 1.39
N GLU A 654 21.89 -8.87 2.52
CA GLU A 654 20.80 -9.85 2.68
C GLU A 654 19.41 -9.24 2.39
N TYR A 655 19.23 -7.97 2.77
CA TYR A 655 17.95 -7.25 2.67
C TYR A 655 18.01 -6.07 1.70
N SER A 656 18.99 -6.05 0.78
CA SER A 656 19.05 -4.99 -0.23
C SER A 656 17.81 -5.02 -1.12
N HIS A 657 17.19 -3.86 -1.33
CA HIS A 657 16.03 -3.66 -2.19
C HIS A 657 16.28 -3.94 -3.69
N ASP A 658 17.54 -4.15 -4.10
CA ASP A 658 17.96 -4.55 -5.46
C ASP A 658 18.48 -6.00 -5.52
N ARG A 659 18.35 -6.76 -4.44
CA ARG A 659 18.73 -8.17 -4.37
C ARG A 659 18.01 -8.99 -5.44
N ARG A 660 18.77 -9.88 -6.09
CA ARG A 660 18.30 -10.70 -7.20
C ARG A 660 18.07 -12.15 -6.79
N TRP A 661 17.03 -12.73 -7.36
CA TRP A 661 16.54 -14.07 -7.06
C TRP A 661 16.32 -14.86 -8.35
N VAL A 662 16.75 -16.12 -8.36
CA VAL A 662 16.25 -17.13 -9.29
C VAL A 662 15.06 -17.80 -8.62
N VAL A 663 13.95 -17.97 -9.35
CA VAL A 663 12.73 -18.59 -8.83
C VAL A 663 12.49 -19.90 -9.56
N THR A 664 12.45 -21.03 -8.86
CA THR A 664 12.24 -22.36 -9.44
C THR A 664 10.90 -22.95 -9.02
N ASN A 665 10.19 -23.61 -9.94
CA ASN A 665 9.05 -24.45 -9.59
C ASN A 665 9.51 -25.78 -8.96
N ALA A 666 8.60 -26.55 -8.36
CA ALA A 666 8.93 -27.83 -7.71
C ALA A 666 9.51 -28.89 -8.65
N ASP A 667 9.24 -28.80 -9.95
CA ASP A 667 9.83 -29.69 -10.97
C ASP A 667 11.27 -29.30 -11.37
N GLY A 668 11.82 -28.22 -10.79
CA GLY A 668 13.15 -27.69 -11.06
C GLY A 668 13.22 -26.71 -12.23
N SER A 669 12.11 -26.46 -12.94
CA SER A 669 12.06 -25.45 -13.99
C SER A 669 12.19 -24.03 -13.41
N VAL A 670 12.86 -23.15 -14.14
CA VAL A 670 13.15 -21.77 -13.74
C VAL A 670 12.11 -20.83 -14.34
N LEU A 671 11.56 -19.94 -13.52
CA LEU A 671 10.73 -18.85 -13.98
C LEU A 671 11.59 -17.82 -14.73
N THR A 672 11.33 -17.67 -16.02
CA THR A 672 12.00 -16.69 -16.89
C THR A 672 11.02 -15.64 -17.36
N GLY A 673 11.53 -14.42 -17.56
CA GLY A 673 10.80 -13.31 -18.12
C GLY A 673 11.50 -12.81 -19.37
N ASP A 674 10.77 -12.75 -20.48
CA ASP A 674 11.26 -12.20 -21.75
C ASP A 674 10.34 -11.06 -22.19
N GLY A 675 10.91 -10.05 -22.84
CA GLY A 675 10.18 -8.88 -23.31
C GLY A 675 10.93 -7.60 -23.03
N GLY A 676 10.19 -6.49 -22.94
CA GLY A 676 10.77 -5.18 -22.77
C GLY A 676 9.90 -4.12 -23.42
N VAL A 677 10.53 -3.11 -23.99
CA VAL A 677 9.82 -1.99 -24.64
C VAL A 677 9.51 -2.37 -26.07
N LEU A 678 8.23 -2.63 -26.34
CA LEU A 678 7.70 -2.90 -27.67
C LEU A 678 6.79 -1.74 -28.08
N ASN A 679 7.21 -0.97 -29.09
CA ASN A 679 6.43 0.13 -29.70
C ASN A 679 5.89 1.16 -28.69
N GLY A 680 6.68 1.50 -27.66
CA GLY A 680 6.29 2.45 -26.60
C GLY A 680 5.40 1.86 -25.49
N SER A 681 5.10 0.56 -25.54
CA SER A 681 4.46 -0.20 -24.46
C SER A 681 5.45 -1.17 -23.81
N GLN A 682 5.41 -1.33 -22.49
CA GLN A 682 6.21 -2.31 -21.76
C GLN A 682 5.37 -3.57 -21.52
N ALA A 683 5.72 -4.65 -22.22
CA ALA A 683 5.07 -5.94 -22.09
C ALA A 683 6.06 -7.08 -22.33
N GLY A 684 5.75 -8.25 -21.79
CA GLY A 684 6.55 -9.44 -21.98
C GLY A 684 5.80 -10.70 -21.58
N ALA A 685 6.46 -11.83 -21.79
CA ALA A 685 5.99 -13.14 -21.37
C ALA A 685 6.71 -13.59 -20.11
N ALA A 686 6.01 -14.33 -19.27
CA ALA A 686 6.59 -15.13 -18.21
C ALA A 686 6.42 -16.60 -18.58
N SER A 687 7.49 -17.38 -18.47
CA SER A 687 7.52 -18.78 -18.88
C SER A 687 8.38 -19.62 -17.93
N LEU A 688 8.24 -20.93 -18.04
CA LEU A 688 9.12 -21.89 -17.36
C LEU A 688 10.17 -22.41 -18.34
N SER A 689 11.44 -22.32 -17.93
CA SER A 689 12.60 -22.80 -18.66
C SER A 689 13.22 -24.02 -17.98
N PRO A 690 13.67 -25.05 -18.72
CA PRO A 690 14.37 -26.21 -18.15
C PRO A 690 15.84 -25.92 -17.81
N MET A 691 16.30 -24.66 -17.84
CA MET A 691 17.69 -24.31 -17.53
C MET A 691 18.09 -24.68 -16.10
N GLY A 692 19.37 -24.99 -15.90
CA GLY A 692 19.91 -25.28 -14.58
C GLY A 692 20.05 -24.02 -13.71
N LEU A 693 19.98 -24.19 -12.38
CA LEU A 693 20.10 -23.08 -11.42
C LEU A 693 21.36 -22.23 -11.63
N GLU A 694 22.52 -22.86 -11.85
CA GLU A 694 23.78 -22.14 -12.06
C GLU A 694 23.80 -21.31 -13.35
N GLU A 695 23.12 -21.78 -14.39
CA GLU A 695 22.93 -21.02 -15.62
C GLU A 695 21.99 -19.83 -15.38
N ALA A 696 20.87 -20.07 -14.70
CA ALA A 696 19.91 -19.04 -14.33
C ALA A 696 20.53 -17.91 -13.49
N ARG A 697 21.45 -18.24 -12.57
CA ARG A 697 22.20 -17.25 -11.79
C ARG A 697 23.01 -16.27 -12.65
N ARG A 698 23.41 -16.66 -13.86
CA ARG A 698 24.18 -15.80 -14.78
C ARG A 698 23.32 -15.11 -15.83
N GLN A 699 22.03 -15.42 -15.91
CA GLN A 699 21.15 -14.96 -16.97
C GLN A 699 20.12 -13.94 -16.45
N PRO A 700 20.21 -12.65 -16.82
CA PRO A 700 19.30 -11.62 -16.32
C PRO A 700 17.81 -11.90 -16.57
N SER A 701 17.45 -12.62 -17.65
CA SER A 701 16.04 -12.98 -17.91
C SER A 701 15.49 -14.03 -16.94
N ALA A 702 16.34 -14.73 -16.20
CA ALA A 702 15.98 -15.67 -15.14
C ALA A 702 16.07 -15.07 -13.72
N GLN A 703 16.51 -13.81 -13.61
CA GLN A 703 16.67 -13.11 -12.34
C GLN A 703 15.49 -12.19 -12.08
N TRP A 704 15.05 -12.17 -10.83
CA TRP A 704 13.90 -11.40 -10.34
C TRP A 704 14.31 -10.54 -9.15
N ILE A 705 13.74 -9.35 -9.07
CA ILE A 705 13.95 -8.38 -7.99
C ILE A 705 12.64 -8.26 -7.24
N VAL A 706 12.69 -8.44 -5.92
CA VAL A 706 11.52 -8.31 -5.04
C VAL A 706 11.47 -6.87 -4.55
N THR A 707 10.43 -6.13 -4.95
CA THR A 707 10.31 -4.68 -4.72
C THR A 707 9.01 -4.33 -4.02
N THR A 708 8.95 -3.22 -3.29
CA THR A 708 7.76 -2.76 -2.54
C THR A 708 7.70 -1.24 -2.50
N GLU A 709 6.49 -0.68 -2.38
CA GLU A 709 6.28 0.75 -2.10
C GLU A 709 5.86 1.01 -0.65
N ASN A 710 5.59 -0.05 0.12
CA ASN A 710 4.97 0.09 1.45
C ASN A 710 5.45 -0.92 2.49
N GLY A 711 6.47 -1.71 2.16
CA GLY A 711 7.06 -2.70 3.06
C GLY A 711 6.20 -3.94 3.31
N ASN A 712 4.97 -4.02 2.80
CA ASN A 712 4.04 -5.11 3.08
C ASN A 712 3.49 -5.79 1.82
N GLN A 713 3.34 -5.03 0.73
CA GLN A 713 2.91 -5.51 -0.57
C GLN A 713 4.11 -5.55 -1.51
N TRP A 714 4.32 -6.69 -2.16
CA TRP A 714 5.56 -6.96 -2.88
C TRP A 714 5.29 -7.32 -4.33
N SER A 715 6.17 -6.88 -5.23
CA SER A 715 6.12 -7.19 -6.66
C SER A 715 7.42 -7.87 -7.08
N LEU A 716 7.34 -8.67 -8.15
CA LEU A 716 8.48 -9.34 -8.77
C LEU A 716 8.81 -8.68 -10.10
N VAL A 717 9.95 -7.99 -10.18
CA VAL A 717 10.44 -7.33 -11.39
C VAL A 717 11.49 -8.21 -12.07
N ASN A 718 11.34 -8.49 -13.35
CA ASN A 718 12.36 -9.22 -14.11
C ASN A 718 13.57 -8.32 -14.40
N ALA A 719 14.78 -8.82 -14.13
CA ALA A 719 16.00 -8.03 -14.23
C ALA A 719 16.43 -7.72 -15.68
N ALA A 720 16.05 -8.53 -16.68
CA ALA A 720 16.32 -8.22 -18.09
C ALA A 720 15.29 -7.25 -18.67
N ALA A 721 14.00 -7.49 -18.38
CA ALA A 721 12.92 -6.72 -18.97
C ALA A 721 12.65 -5.38 -18.27
N ALA A 722 13.06 -5.24 -16.99
CA ALA A 722 12.73 -4.11 -16.11
C ALA A 722 11.22 -3.88 -15.95
N ILE A 723 10.46 -4.97 -15.85
CA ILE A 723 8.98 -4.97 -15.85
C ILE A 723 8.48 -6.02 -14.83
N ALA A 724 7.35 -5.75 -14.18
CA ALA A 724 6.77 -6.59 -13.14
C ALA A 724 5.96 -7.79 -13.66
N LEU A 725 5.97 -8.88 -12.90
CA LEU A 725 5.15 -10.08 -13.09
C LEU A 725 3.69 -9.80 -12.71
N GLN A 726 2.77 -10.00 -13.67
CA GLN A 726 1.34 -9.76 -13.43
C GLN A 726 0.42 -10.58 -14.34
N PRO A 727 -0.85 -10.81 -13.93
CA PRO A 727 -1.84 -11.41 -14.81
C PRO A 727 -2.05 -10.58 -16.09
N ALA A 728 -2.06 -11.26 -17.24
CA ALA A 728 -2.18 -10.63 -18.53
C ALA A 728 -3.50 -9.85 -18.66
N GLY A 729 -3.41 -8.54 -18.92
CA GLY A 729 -4.56 -7.66 -19.04
C GLY A 729 -5.36 -7.46 -17.75
N GLY A 730 -4.74 -7.65 -16.57
CA GLY A 730 -5.38 -7.42 -15.27
C GLY A 730 -6.46 -8.45 -14.90
N LYS A 731 -6.45 -9.63 -15.55
CA LYS A 731 -7.44 -10.69 -15.30
C LYS A 731 -7.23 -11.32 -13.92
N THR A 732 -8.33 -11.58 -13.20
CA THR A 732 -8.31 -12.14 -11.84
C THR A 732 -8.87 -13.57 -11.75
N GLY A 733 -9.44 -14.11 -12.83
CA GLY A 733 -10.01 -15.46 -12.84
C GLY A 733 -8.94 -16.57 -12.89
N ALA A 734 -9.25 -17.73 -12.33
CA ALA A 734 -8.42 -18.93 -12.48
C ALA A 734 -8.23 -19.30 -13.96
N GLY A 735 -7.04 -19.79 -14.32
CA GLY A 735 -6.63 -20.04 -15.70
C GLY A 735 -6.10 -18.81 -16.44
N SER A 736 -6.12 -17.62 -15.83
CA SER A 736 -5.56 -16.43 -16.48
C SER A 736 -4.04 -16.55 -16.61
N ALA A 737 -3.54 -16.30 -17.82
CA ALA A 737 -2.09 -16.26 -18.08
C ALA A 737 -1.42 -15.14 -17.28
N VAL A 738 -0.20 -15.40 -16.83
CA VAL A 738 0.67 -14.44 -16.19
C VAL A 738 1.79 -14.09 -17.16
N GLY A 739 2.07 -12.80 -17.29
CA GLY A 739 3.14 -12.27 -18.13
C GLY A 739 3.88 -11.16 -17.42
N LEU A 740 4.55 -10.33 -18.21
CA LEU A 740 5.19 -9.10 -17.72
C LEU A 740 4.41 -7.89 -18.21
N ALA A 741 4.14 -6.93 -17.33
CA ALA A 741 3.71 -5.60 -17.75
C ALA A 741 4.06 -4.52 -16.73
N SER A 742 4.01 -3.28 -17.20
CA SER A 742 4.51 -2.08 -16.49
C SER A 742 4.05 -2.01 -15.04
N SER A 743 4.99 -1.68 -14.15
CA SER A 743 4.73 -1.41 -12.73
C SER A 743 3.90 -0.13 -12.50
N ALA A 744 3.74 0.72 -13.52
CA ALA A 744 2.89 1.92 -13.43
C ALA A 744 1.44 1.64 -13.84
N GLY A 745 0.50 2.17 -13.05
CA GLY A 745 -0.93 2.20 -13.38
C GLY A 745 -1.34 3.20 -14.47
N THR A 746 -0.42 4.06 -14.94
CA THR A 746 -0.70 5.04 -16.01
C THR A 746 0.58 5.45 -16.73
N THR A 747 0.98 4.70 -17.76
CA THR A 747 1.65 5.35 -18.90
C THR A 747 0.56 6.02 -19.73
N GLY A 748 0.84 7.13 -20.41
CA GLY A 748 -0.15 7.87 -21.22
C GLY A 748 -0.88 7.05 -22.30
N THR A 749 -0.52 5.79 -22.52
CA THR A 749 -1.15 4.84 -23.44
C THR A 749 -1.75 3.59 -22.78
N ALA A 750 -1.55 3.37 -21.47
CA ALA A 750 -2.13 2.26 -20.72
C ALA A 750 -2.84 2.78 -19.45
N ARG A 751 -4.07 3.29 -19.62
CA ARG A 751 -4.97 3.57 -18.49
C ARG A 751 -5.63 2.25 -18.08
N GLY A 752 -5.29 1.70 -16.91
CA GLY A 752 -6.26 0.85 -16.21
C GLY A 752 -5.81 -0.48 -15.62
N SER A 753 -4.61 -0.63 -15.08
CA SER A 753 -4.37 -1.74 -14.13
C SER A 753 -3.45 -1.29 -13.00
N ALA A 754 -3.95 -1.39 -11.76
CA ALA A 754 -3.07 -1.42 -10.62
C ALA A 754 -2.11 -2.61 -10.81
N HIS A 755 -0.82 -2.39 -10.63
CA HIS A 755 0.17 -3.48 -10.64
C HIS A 755 -0.20 -4.56 -9.61
N GLN A 756 0.09 -5.82 -9.93
CA GLN A 756 -0.20 -6.95 -9.05
C GLN A 756 0.82 -7.00 -7.91
N ALA A 757 0.34 -6.96 -6.67
CA ALA A 757 1.10 -7.36 -5.49
C ALA A 757 0.93 -8.86 -5.23
N TRP A 758 1.99 -9.50 -4.75
CA TRP A 758 2.04 -10.92 -4.42
C TRP A 758 2.26 -11.08 -2.91
N ALA A 759 1.38 -11.83 -2.27
CA ALA A 759 1.56 -12.31 -0.91
C ALA A 759 2.34 -13.63 -0.93
N PHE A 760 3.33 -13.72 -0.05
CA PHE A 760 4.22 -14.87 0.07
C PHE A 760 3.85 -15.68 1.30
N GLN A 761 3.39 -16.92 1.10
CA GLN A 761 3.14 -17.87 2.18
C GLN A 761 4.28 -18.87 2.22
N ASP A 762 5.16 -18.74 3.21
CA ASP A 762 6.23 -19.70 3.44
C ASP A 762 5.62 -21.07 3.79
N LEU A 763 6.07 -22.12 3.11
CA LEU A 763 5.60 -23.49 3.36
C LEU A 763 6.25 -24.11 4.61
N LYS A 764 7.39 -23.59 5.06
CA LYS A 764 8.05 -23.97 6.33
C LYS A 764 7.14 -23.67 7.54
N ASP A 765 6.34 -22.61 7.45
CA ASP A 765 5.37 -22.21 8.47
C ASP A 765 4.15 -23.14 8.58
N LEU A 766 3.89 -23.95 7.55
CA LEU A 766 2.72 -24.83 7.51
C LEU A 766 2.95 -26.13 8.30
N VAL A 767 3.41 -26.05 9.55
CA VAL A 767 3.76 -27.22 10.37
C VAL A 767 2.53 -28.11 10.61
N LEU A 768 2.58 -29.37 10.18
CA LEU A 768 1.53 -30.37 10.41
C LEU A 768 1.60 -30.84 11.87
N LEU A 769 0.53 -30.60 12.63
CA LEU A 769 0.40 -31.00 14.04
C LEU A 769 -0.29 -32.36 14.20
N GLY A 770 -0.93 -32.87 13.15
CA GLY A 770 -1.70 -34.11 13.12
C GLY A 770 -2.92 -33.94 12.22
N VAL A 771 -3.97 -34.73 12.45
CA VAL A 771 -5.28 -34.54 11.80
C VAL A 771 -6.37 -34.31 12.82
N GLN A 772 -7.42 -33.62 12.40
CA GLN A 772 -8.62 -33.46 13.20
C GLN A 772 -9.25 -34.84 13.46
N ARG A 773 -9.43 -35.18 14.74
CA ARG A 773 -10.08 -36.42 15.16
C ARG A 773 -11.50 -36.49 14.59
N THR A 774 -11.86 -37.65 14.05
CA THR A 774 -13.19 -37.91 13.48
C THR A 774 -13.97 -38.85 14.38
N GLU A 775 -15.27 -38.60 14.53
CA GLU A 775 -16.16 -39.45 15.33
C GLU A 775 -17.36 -39.87 14.48
N LEU A 776 -17.71 -41.15 14.54
CA LEU A 776 -18.86 -41.75 13.88
C LEU A 776 -19.68 -42.57 14.87
N SER A 777 -20.89 -42.91 14.47
CA SER A 777 -21.70 -43.91 15.15
C SER A 777 -22.44 -44.77 14.14
N THR A 778 -22.68 -46.03 14.48
CA THR A 778 -23.36 -46.99 13.61
C THR A 778 -24.24 -47.93 14.43
N PRO A 779 -25.40 -48.37 13.91
CA PRO A 779 -26.18 -49.38 14.58
C PRO A 779 -25.45 -50.71 14.72
N THR A 780 -25.79 -51.49 15.76
CA THR A 780 -25.30 -52.87 15.90
C THR A 780 -25.61 -53.70 14.64
N GLY A 781 -24.61 -54.41 14.13
CA GLY A 781 -24.70 -55.23 12.92
C GLY A 781 -24.57 -54.47 11.60
N VAL A 782 -24.40 -53.15 11.63
CA VAL A 782 -24.22 -52.31 10.44
C VAL A 782 -22.80 -51.75 10.41
N ALA A 783 -22.08 -52.02 9.32
CA ALA A 783 -20.75 -51.44 9.12
C ALA A 783 -20.88 -49.95 8.73
N PRO A 784 -20.13 -49.04 9.37
CA PRO A 784 -20.14 -47.63 9.01
C PRO A 784 -19.45 -47.40 7.67
N SER A 785 -19.87 -46.37 6.94
CA SER A 785 -19.07 -45.85 5.82
C SER A 785 -17.92 -45.01 6.37
N LEU A 786 -16.69 -45.52 6.29
CA LEU A 786 -15.52 -44.80 6.79
C LEU A 786 -15.24 -43.56 5.90
N PRO A 787 -14.82 -42.43 6.49
CA PRO A 787 -14.54 -41.22 5.73
C PRO A 787 -13.29 -41.43 4.88
N ALA A 788 -13.36 -41.16 3.58
CA ALA A 788 -12.19 -41.27 2.70
C ALA A 788 -11.19 -40.12 2.89
N MET A 789 -11.57 -39.06 3.62
CA MET A 789 -10.78 -37.84 3.80
C MET A 789 -10.79 -37.40 5.27
N VAL A 790 -9.69 -36.81 5.72
CA VAL A 790 -9.55 -36.16 7.04
C VAL A 790 -8.97 -34.77 6.87
N ALA A 791 -9.32 -33.84 7.77
CA ALA A 791 -8.75 -32.50 7.76
C ALA A 791 -7.40 -32.51 8.50
N PRO A 792 -6.28 -32.20 7.85
CA PRO A 792 -5.01 -32.01 8.53
C PRO A 792 -5.10 -30.78 9.42
N LEU A 793 -4.41 -30.77 10.55
CA LEU A 793 -4.31 -29.63 11.44
C LEU A 793 -2.91 -29.05 11.34
N TYR A 794 -2.80 -27.83 10.80
CA TYR A 794 -1.54 -27.09 10.80
C TYR A 794 -1.49 -26.13 11.99
N ALA A 795 -0.29 -25.66 12.35
CA ALA A 795 -0.12 -24.65 13.40
C ALA A 795 -0.92 -23.36 13.17
N LYS A 796 -1.18 -23.01 11.90
CA LYS A 796 -2.01 -21.86 11.49
C LYS A 796 -3.50 -22.19 11.33
N GLY A 797 -3.92 -23.41 11.66
CA GLY A 797 -5.33 -23.85 11.60
C GLY A 797 -5.55 -25.11 10.75
N PRO A 798 -6.82 -25.57 10.64
CA PRO A 798 -7.15 -26.74 9.83
C PRO A 798 -6.88 -26.49 8.35
N GLY A 799 -6.30 -27.48 7.68
CA GLY A 799 -6.07 -27.51 6.25
C GLY A 799 -7.22 -28.13 5.47
N ARG A 800 -7.07 -28.15 4.14
CA ARG A 800 -8.01 -28.84 3.26
C ARG A 800 -8.02 -30.35 3.51
N PRO A 801 -9.19 -31.02 3.44
CA PRO A 801 -9.26 -32.46 3.61
C PRO A 801 -8.30 -33.20 2.66
N VAL A 802 -7.62 -34.22 3.19
CA VAL A 802 -6.68 -35.09 2.48
C VAL A 802 -7.08 -36.55 2.63
N ALA A 803 -6.67 -37.39 1.70
CA ALA A 803 -7.02 -38.81 1.72
C ALA A 803 -6.45 -39.49 2.97
N VAL A 804 -7.24 -40.39 3.55
CA VAL A 804 -6.83 -41.27 4.65
C VAL A 804 -7.05 -42.72 4.27
N LEU A 805 -6.11 -43.57 4.62
CA LEU A 805 -6.25 -45.01 4.61
C LEU A 805 -6.45 -45.49 6.05
N TRP A 806 -7.63 -46.03 6.34
CA TRP A 806 -7.93 -46.65 7.62
C TRP A 806 -7.36 -48.07 7.68
N GLU A 807 -6.92 -48.49 8.86
CA GLU A 807 -6.55 -49.87 9.13
C GLU A 807 -7.71 -50.82 8.82
N GLU A 808 -7.39 -52.04 8.36
CA GLU A 808 -8.39 -53.07 8.08
C GLU A 808 -9.08 -53.51 9.38
N VAL A 809 -10.41 -53.63 9.35
CA VAL A 809 -11.22 -53.91 10.52
C VAL A 809 -11.97 -55.22 10.33
N ASP A 810 -11.85 -56.14 11.29
CA ASP A 810 -12.67 -57.35 11.32
C ASP A 810 -14.17 -56.96 11.37
N PRO A 811 -14.99 -57.33 10.37
CA PRO A 811 -16.42 -57.00 10.36
C PRO A 811 -17.19 -57.45 11.61
N ALA A 812 -16.67 -58.43 12.36
CA ALA A 812 -17.28 -58.90 13.61
C ALA A 812 -17.34 -57.81 14.69
N VAL A 813 -16.49 -56.78 14.65
CA VAL A 813 -16.51 -55.69 15.66
C VAL A 813 -17.81 -54.88 15.61
N TRP A 814 -18.46 -54.79 14.44
CA TRP A 814 -19.73 -54.08 14.28
C TRP A 814 -20.92 -54.85 14.86
N SER A 815 -20.76 -56.14 15.17
CA SER A 815 -21.83 -56.98 15.72
C SER A 815 -21.99 -56.85 17.24
N LYS A 816 -21.11 -56.10 17.92
CA LYS A 816 -21.15 -55.90 19.37
C LYS A 816 -21.27 -54.41 19.68
N ALA A 817 -22.17 -54.07 20.59
CA ALA A 817 -22.27 -52.72 21.12
C ALA A 817 -20.97 -52.34 21.87
N GLY A 818 -20.53 -51.09 21.71
CA GLY A 818 -19.29 -50.58 22.29
C GLY A 818 -18.64 -49.48 21.45
N THR A 819 -17.38 -49.17 21.73
CA THR A 819 -16.59 -48.18 20.99
C THR A 819 -15.44 -48.87 20.27
N VAL A 820 -15.27 -48.56 18.98
CA VAL A 820 -14.17 -49.04 18.15
C VAL A 820 -13.33 -47.83 17.75
N THR A 821 -12.02 -47.85 18.04
CA THR A 821 -11.09 -46.80 17.59
C THR A 821 -10.24 -47.36 16.46
N LEU A 822 -10.29 -46.69 15.31
CA LEU A 822 -9.50 -47.01 14.13
C LEU A 822 -8.38 -45.99 14.00
N ARG A 823 -7.21 -46.46 13.60
CA ARG A 823 -6.12 -45.60 13.16
C ARG A 823 -6.10 -45.49 11.65
N GLY A 824 -5.71 -44.32 11.17
CA GLY A 824 -5.55 -44.04 9.76
C GLY A 824 -4.20 -43.40 9.50
N SER A 825 -3.69 -43.63 8.30
CA SER A 825 -2.48 -42.98 7.81
C SER A 825 -2.75 -42.33 6.47
N GLY A 826 -1.93 -41.35 6.12
CA GLY A 826 -2.02 -40.66 4.85
C GLY A 826 -0.87 -39.71 4.65
N VAL A 827 -0.98 -38.90 3.60
CA VAL A 827 0.01 -37.88 3.24
C VAL A 827 -0.75 -36.59 2.97
N ASP A 828 -0.24 -35.48 3.50
CA ASP A 828 -0.82 -34.17 3.23
C ASP A 828 -0.53 -33.70 1.78
N LEU A 829 -1.03 -32.52 1.42
CA LEU A 829 -0.83 -31.96 0.08
C LEU A 829 0.64 -31.59 -0.23
N TYR A 830 1.50 -31.58 0.79
CA TYR A 830 2.90 -31.16 0.74
C TYR A 830 3.87 -32.36 0.88
N GLY A 831 3.35 -33.59 0.87
CA GLY A 831 4.17 -34.80 0.93
C GLY A 831 4.54 -35.26 2.35
N ARG A 832 3.98 -34.66 3.40
CA ARG A 832 4.25 -35.04 4.80
C ARG A 832 3.28 -36.12 5.25
N SER A 833 3.82 -37.21 5.79
CA SER A 833 3.02 -38.33 6.29
C SER A 833 2.40 -38.01 7.65
N PHE A 834 1.21 -38.57 7.88
CA PHE A 834 0.59 -38.70 9.20
C PHE A 834 0.14 -40.15 9.39
N ASP A 835 0.23 -40.65 10.62
CA ASP A 835 -0.15 -42.01 11.04
C ASP A 835 -1.01 -42.01 12.31
N ASP A 836 -1.39 -40.82 12.76
CA ASP A 836 -2.09 -40.56 14.01
C ASP A 836 -3.57 -40.21 13.79
N ALA A 837 -4.10 -40.40 12.58
CA ALA A 837 -5.51 -40.17 12.33
C ALA A 837 -6.36 -41.12 13.16
N GLN A 838 -7.24 -40.56 13.99
CA GLN A 838 -8.14 -41.34 14.83
C GLN A 838 -9.57 -41.17 14.36
N LEU A 839 -10.22 -42.32 14.13
CA LEU A 839 -11.65 -42.43 13.96
C LEU A 839 -12.24 -43.25 15.10
N VAL A 840 -13.13 -42.64 15.87
CA VAL A 840 -13.86 -43.32 16.94
C VAL A 840 -15.28 -43.62 16.48
N VAL A 841 -15.63 -44.90 16.38
CA VAL A 841 -16.96 -45.36 15.99
C VAL A 841 -17.69 -45.91 17.22
N THR A 842 -18.85 -45.34 17.55
CA THR A 842 -19.75 -45.90 18.56
C THR A 842 -20.75 -46.85 17.92
N VAL A 843 -20.79 -48.11 18.36
CA VAL A 843 -21.70 -49.16 17.89
C VAL A 843 -22.77 -49.41 18.94
N GLY A 844 -24.04 -49.38 18.56
CA GLY A 844 -25.13 -49.66 19.51
C GLY A 844 -26.52 -49.41 18.96
N ASP A 845 -27.50 -49.25 19.84
CA ASP A 845 -28.87 -48.91 19.46
C ASP A 845 -29.12 -47.41 19.53
N TYR A 846 -30.09 -46.93 18.74
CA TYR A 846 -30.55 -45.55 18.87
C TYR A 846 -31.28 -45.36 20.22
N VAL A 847 -30.85 -44.35 20.99
CA VAL A 847 -31.38 -44.09 22.34
C VAL A 847 -32.19 -42.80 22.43
N ALA A 848 -31.93 -41.83 21.55
CA ALA A 848 -32.58 -40.52 21.58
C ALA A 848 -32.48 -39.81 20.22
N THR A 849 -33.25 -38.73 20.06
CA THR A 849 -33.10 -37.80 18.93
C THR A 849 -32.84 -36.39 19.46
N ASP A 850 -32.03 -35.62 18.73
CA ASP A 850 -31.85 -34.20 19.00
C ASP A 850 -33.04 -33.40 18.43
N PRO A 851 -33.47 -32.34 19.12
CA PRO A 851 -34.51 -31.45 18.61
C PRO A 851 -34.02 -30.71 17.36
N VAL A 852 -34.95 -30.43 16.46
CA VAL A 852 -34.71 -29.64 15.25
C VAL A 852 -35.65 -28.44 15.22
N SER A 853 -35.34 -27.44 14.38
CA SER A 853 -36.20 -26.29 14.17
C SER A 853 -36.49 -26.02 12.70
N VAL A 854 -37.56 -25.27 12.46
CA VAL A 854 -37.86 -24.63 11.19
C VAL A 854 -38.33 -23.21 11.45
N THR A 855 -37.79 -22.26 10.69
CA THR A 855 -38.15 -20.84 10.82
C THR A 855 -39.05 -20.43 9.65
N VAL A 856 -40.23 -19.90 9.96
CA VAL A 856 -41.23 -19.43 8.99
C VAL A 856 -41.66 -17.99 9.28
N GLY A 857 -42.18 -17.31 8.26
CA GLY A 857 -42.72 -15.97 8.43
C GLY A 857 -44.12 -15.99 9.06
N MET A 858 -44.46 -14.92 9.80
CA MET A 858 -45.83 -14.67 10.24
C MET A 858 -46.81 -14.76 9.06
N GLY A 859 -47.90 -15.51 9.26
CA GLY A 859 -48.93 -15.79 8.26
C GLY A 859 -48.59 -16.92 7.29
N ALA A 860 -47.49 -17.67 7.50
CA ALA A 860 -47.17 -18.84 6.68
C ALA A 860 -48.32 -19.86 6.70
N SER A 861 -48.55 -20.49 5.55
CA SER A 861 -49.52 -21.58 5.41
C SER A 861 -48.99 -22.89 5.99
N ALA A 862 -49.90 -23.80 6.34
CA ALA A 862 -49.53 -25.15 6.79
C ALA A 862 -48.69 -25.91 5.74
N ALA A 863 -48.98 -25.70 4.44
CA ALA A 863 -48.23 -26.33 3.36
C ALA A 863 -46.79 -25.81 3.26
N GLU A 864 -46.59 -24.48 3.42
CA GLU A 864 -45.24 -23.89 3.45
C GLU A 864 -44.42 -24.41 4.64
N LEU A 865 -45.03 -24.52 5.82
CA LEU A 865 -44.38 -25.10 6.99
C LEU A 865 -44.01 -26.57 6.79
N GLN A 866 -44.95 -27.38 6.28
CA GLN A 866 -44.73 -28.81 6.04
C GLN A 866 -43.63 -29.06 5.02
N ALA A 867 -43.56 -28.23 3.97
CA ALA A 867 -42.52 -28.31 2.96
C ALA A 867 -41.14 -27.87 3.51
N ALA A 868 -41.11 -26.95 4.47
CA ALA A 868 -39.87 -26.47 5.08
C ALA A 868 -39.38 -27.35 6.23
N ALA A 869 -40.23 -28.21 6.79
CA ALA A 869 -39.87 -29.05 7.91
C ALA A 869 -38.88 -30.15 7.52
N PRO A 870 -37.85 -30.42 8.35
CA PRO A 870 -36.83 -31.40 8.03
C PRO A 870 -37.42 -32.82 7.98
N GLY A 871 -37.11 -33.57 6.93
CA GLY A 871 -37.53 -34.98 6.77
C GLY A 871 -36.74 -35.98 7.61
N THR A 872 -35.73 -35.51 8.36
CA THR A 872 -34.92 -36.33 9.26
C THR A 872 -34.60 -35.57 10.55
N VAL A 873 -34.30 -36.28 11.63
CA VAL A 873 -33.74 -35.73 12.87
C VAL A 873 -32.41 -36.39 13.22
N PRO A 874 -31.49 -35.71 13.93
CA PRO A 874 -30.24 -36.32 14.37
C PRO A 874 -30.52 -37.36 15.46
N GLY A 875 -30.30 -38.64 15.17
CA GLY A 875 -30.40 -39.76 16.09
C GLY A 875 -29.07 -40.04 16.80
N GLN A 876 -29.15 -40.26 18.11
CA GLN A 876 -28.01 -40.62 18.96
C GLN A 876 -27.96 -42.13 19.17
N ILE A 877 -26.76 -42.70 19.08
CA ILE A 877 -26.49 -44.11 19.39
C ILE A 877 -25.70 -44.21 20.69
N GLY A 878 -26.26 -44.92 21.69
CA GLY A 878 -25.66 -45.05 23.03
C GLY A 878 -25.20 -43.70 23.60
N THR A 879 -24.02 -43.66 24.20
CA THR A 879 -23.34 -42.43 24.67
C THR A 879 -22.42 -41.82 23.61
N GLY A 880 -22.62 -42.16 22.33
CA GLY A 880 -21.81 -41.66 21.22
C GLY A 880 -22.12 -40.20 20.89
N PRO A 881 -21.11 -39.33 20.68
CA PRO A 881 -21.31 -37.92 20.33
C PRO A 881 -21.74 -37.71 18.86
N ALA A 882 -21.43 -38.64 17.96
CA ALA A 882 -21.85 -38.56 16.56
C ALA A 882 -23.35 -38.83 16.38
N ARG A 883 -24.02 -38.04 15.53
CA ARG A 883 -25.45 -38.16 15.22
C ARG A 883 -25.68 -38.68 13.80
N ASN A 884 -26.66 -39.56 13.64
CA ASN A 884 -27.07 -40.09 12.34
C ASN A 884 -28.44 -39.52 11.93
N ALA A 885 -28.63 -39.19 10.66
CA ALA A 885 -29.94 -38.74 10.18
C ALA A 885 -30.96 -39.89 10.24
N LEU A 886 -32.03 -39.72 11.02
CA LEU A 886 -33.15 -40.65 11.11
C LEU A 886 -34.37 -40.09 10.40
N PRO A 887 -35.00 -40.82 9.46
CA PRO A 887 -36.28 -40.42 8.87
C PRO A 887 -37.32 -40.18 9.96
N VAL A 888 -38.04 -39.06 9.86
CA VAL A 888 -39.05 -38.64 10.84
C VAL A 888 -40.39 -38.41 10.17
N THR A 889 -41.46 -38.83 10.85
CA THR A 889 -42.83 -38.46 10.49
C THR A 889 -43.36 -37.48 11.53
N TRP A 890 -43.78 -36.29 11.10
CA TRP A 890 -44.32 -35.24 11.95
C TRP A 890 -45.84 -35.36 12.14
N ASP A 891 -46.32 -35.20 13.36
CA ASP A 891 -47.75 -35.15 13.71
C ASP A 891 -48.27 -33.70 13.70
N TRP A 892 -48.74 -33.28 12.52
CA TRP A 892 -49.27 -31.93 12.31
C TRP A 892 -50.58 -31.64 13.06
N SER A 893 -51.26 -32.65 13.61
CA SER A 893 -52.49 -32.43 14.39
C SER A 893 -52.23 -31.68 15.69
N THR A 894 -50.98 -31.67 16.15
CA THR A 894 -50.52 -30.97 17.36
C THR A 894 -50.36 -29.45 17.17
N LEU A 895 -50.39 -28.95 15.94
CA LEU A 895 -50.21 -27.53 15.62
C LEU A 895 -51.56 -26.81 15.44
N SER A 896 -51.81 -25.76 16.25
CA SER A 896 -53.01 -24.94 16.07
C SER A 896 -52.89 -23.98 14.89
N ALA A 897 -53.99 -23.74 14.16
CA ALA A 897 -54.01 -22.84 13.00
C ALA A 897 -53.61 -21.38 13.33
N GLY A 898 -53.78 -20.96 14.58
CA GLY A 898 -53.38 -19.63 15.06
C GLY A 898 -51.88 -19.49 15.37
N ALA A 899 -51.15 -20.60 15.54
CA ALA A 899 -49.74 -20.60 15.95
C ALA A 899 -48.80 -19.91 14.95
N LEU A 900 -49.20 -19.80 13.68
CA LEU A 900 -48.41 -19.18 12.61
C LEU A 900 -48.72 -17.69 12.41
N GLN A 901 -49.71 -17.13 13.12
CA GLN A 901 -50.21 -15.78 12.88
C GLN A 901 -49.46 -14.69 13.65
N ALA A 902 -48.70 -15.06 14.68
CA ALA A 902 -47.92 -14.14 15.52
C ALA A 902 -46.49 -14.66 15.72
N ALA A 903 -45.54 -13.74 15.92
CA ALA A 903 -44.16 -14.13 16.22
C ALA A 903 -44.10 -14.91 17.54
N GLY A 904 -43.31 -15.98 17.57
CA GLY A 904 -43.22 -16.89 18.72
C GLY A 904 -42.72 -18.27 18.32
N THR A 905 -42.86 -19.24 19.23
CA THR A 905 -42.48 -20.64 19.01
C THR A 905 -43.67 -21.57 19.21
N ALA A 906 -43.79 -22.59 18.37
CA ALA A 906 -44.70 -23.73 18.56
C ALA A 906 -43.93 -25.05 18.44
N THR A 907 -44.47 -26.13 18.97
CA THR A 907 -43.82 -27.44 18.95
C THR A 907 -44.70 -28.44 18.19
N VAL A 908 -44.08 -29.21 17.31
CA VAL A 908 -44.72 -30.33 16.59
C VAL A 908 -44.03 -31.61 17.02
N ALA A 909 -44.82 -32.57 17.53
CA ALA A 909 -44.31 -33.88 17.87
C ALA A 909 -44.03 -34.69 16.60
N GLY A 910 -43.02 -35.54 16.63
CA GLY A 910 -42.69 -36.46 15.55
C GLY A 910 -42.26 -37.82 16.05
N THR A 911 -42.22 -38.79 15.14
CA THR A 911 -41.70 -40.13 15.40
C THR A 911 -40.58 -40.43 14.41
N ALA A 912 -39.36 -40.61 14.92
CA ALA A 912 -38.19 -40.99 14.16
C ALA A 912 -38.10 -42.52 14.07
N THR A 913 -37.95 -43.04 12.85
CA THR A 913 -37.91 -44.48 12.61
C THR A 913 -36.47 -44.93 12.34
N PRO A 914 -35.88 -45.79 13.18
CA PRO A 914 -34.57 -46.38 12.92
C PRO A 914 -34.52 -47.11 11.57
N VAL A 915 -33.39 -47.00 10.86
CA VAL A 915 -33.19 -47.64 9.55
C VAL A 915 -32.90 -49.15 9.67
N VAL A 916 -32.75 -49.67 10.90
CA VAL A 916 -32.43 -51.08 11.19
C VAL A 916 -33.64 -51.79 11.78
N ALA A 917 -33.98 -52.96 11.21
CA ALA A 917 -35.12 -53.76 11.63
C ALA A 917 -34.96 -54.27 13.08
N GLY A 918 -35.98 -54.07 13.91
CA GLY A 918 -36.03 -54.55 15.30
C GLY A 918 -35.79 -53.50 16.39
N GLN A 919 -35.42 -52.26 16.03
CA GLN A 919 -35.35 -51.15 16.99
C GLN A 919 -36.67 -50.38 17.06
N ASN A 920 -37.01 -49.89 18.25
CA ASN A 920 -38.25 -49.14 18.49
C ASN A 920 -38.16 -47.71 17.90
N PRO A 921 -39.27 -47.16 17.36
CA PRO A 921 -39.33 -45.75 16.99
C PRO A 921 -39.04 -44.83 18.17
N LEU A 922 -38.36 -43.71 17.92
CA LEU A 922 -37.98 -42.73 18.93
C LEU A 922 -38.84 -41.46 18.81
N PRO A 923 -39.17 -40.80 19.94
CA PRO A 923 -39.81 -39.49 19.89
C PRO A 923 -38.87 -38.47 19.25
N ALA A 924 -39.44 -37.55 18.47
CA ALA A 924 -38.75 -36.44 17.83
C ALA A 924 -39.52 -35.13 18.07
N VAL A 925 -38.80 -34.00 18.08
CA VAL A 925 -39.38 -32.68 18.38
C VAL A 925 -38.95 -31.68 17.32
N LEU A 926 -39.93 -31.02 16.70
CA LEU A 926 -39.74 -29.88 15.80
C LEU A 926 -40.19 -28.59 16.49
N THR A 927 -39.27 -27.64 16.63
CA THR A 927 -39.58 -26.26 17.04
C THR A 927 -39.90 -25.43 15.80
N VAL A 928 -41.15 -24.98 15.69
CA VAL A 928 -41.58 -24.03 14.66
C VAL A 928 -41.36 -22.63 15.20
N ILE A 929 -40.45 -21.88 14.58
CA ILE A 929 -40.12 -20.51 14.95
C ILE A 929 -40.80 -19.57 13.96
N VAL A 930 -41.69 -18.73 14.46
CA VAL A 930 -42.44 -17.77 13.65
C VAL A 930 -41.82 -16.40 13.88
N VAL A 931 -41.33 -15.79 12.80
CA VAL A 931 -40.68 -14.47 12.83
C VAL A 931 -41.39 -13.49 11.91
N GLY A 932 -41.22 -12.19 12.19
CA GLY A 932 -41.65 -11.14 11.27
C GLY A 932 -40.86 -11.16 9.96
N ARG A 933 -41.26 -10.31 9.00
CA ARG A 933 -40.43 -10.00 7.83
C ARG A 933 -39.80 -8.64 7.99
N THR A 934 -38.51 -8.57 7.69
CA THR A 934 -37.76 -7.31 7.63
C THR A 934 -37.73 -6.86 6.18
N ALA A 935 -38.29 -5.68 5.90
CA ALA A 935 -38.19 -5.04 4.60
C ALA A 935 -36.73 -4.59 4.37
N ILE A 936 -36.24 -4.79 3.16
CA ILE A 936 -34.89 -4.42 2.75
C ILE A 936 -34.99 -3.57 1.49
N SER A 937 -34.41 -2.38 1.57
CA SER A 937 -34.41 -1.43 0.46
C SER A 937 -33.33 -1.78 -0.58
N ASN A 938 -32.18 -2.31 -0.15
CA ASN A 938 -31.13 -2.75 -1.07
C ASN A 938 -30.37 -3.97 -0.52
N ILE A 939 -30.77 -5.17 -0.94
CA ILE A 939 -30.17 -6.45 -0.57
C ILE A 939 -28.69 -6.52 -0.98
N CYS A 940 -28.32 -5.95 -2.14
CA CYS A 940 -26.94 -6.03 -2.58
C CYS A 940 -25.96 -5.32 -1.63
N ARG A 941 -26.43 -4.22 -1.03
CA ARG A 941 -25.64 -3.44 -0.06
C ARG A 941 -25.72 -4.02 1.35
N ASP A 942 -26.91 -4.47 1.76
CA ASP A 942 -27.18 -4.91 3.13
C ASP A 942 -26.67 -6.33 3.41
N ASP A 943 -26.47 -7.15 2.36
CA ASP A 943 -25.85 -8.47 2.48
C ASP A 943 -24.32 -8.36 2.28
N SER A 944 -23.58 -8.28 3.39
CA SER A 944 -22.12 -8.13 3.39
C SER A 944 -21.36 -9.29 2.74
N SER A 945 -22.03 -10.43 2.51
CA SER A 945 -21.46 -11.61 1.88
C SER A 945 -21.97 -11.80 0.45
N ALA A 946 -22.69 -10.82 -0.10
CA ALA A 946 -23.12 -10.86 -1.48
C ALA A 946 -21.92 -10.85 -2.43
N VAL A 947 -21.92 -11.76 -3.40
CA VAL A 947 -20.89 -11.85 -4.43
C VAL A 947 -21.45 -11.23 -5.71
N VAL A 948 -20.83 -10.14 -6.15
CA VAL A 948 -21.19 -9.45 -7.38
C VAL A 948 -20.19 -9.79 -8.47
N THR A 949 -20.67 -10.35 -9.57
CA THR A 949 -19.84 -10.70 -10.73
C THR A 949 -20.44 -10.12 -12.00
N ALA A 950 -19.59 -9.97 -13.02
CA ALA A 950 -20.04 -9.62 -14.35
C ALA A 950 -19.47 -10.59 -15.38
N SER A 951 -20.17 -10.77 -16.50
CA SER A 951 -19.63 -11.53 -17.64
C SER A 951 -18.44 -10.83 -18.31
N PHE A 952 -18.28 -9.53 -18.07
CA PHE A 952 -17.15 -8.71 -18.49
C PHE A 952 -17.08 -7.42 -17.65
N THR A 953 -15.87 -6.90 -17.46
CA THR A 953 -15.63 -5.63 -16.78
C THR A 953 -14.51 -4.87 -17.51
N GLU A 954 -14.70 -3.57 -17.69
CA GLU A 954 -13.66 -2.64 -18.13
C GLU A 954 -12.72 -2.31 -16.95
N GLY A 955 -11.44 -2.71 -17.02
CA GLY A 955 -10.39 -2.26 -16.10
C GLY A 955 -10.80 -2.24 -14.61
N GLY A 956 -10.58 -1.09 -13.94
CA GLY A 956 -10.91 -0.89 -12.52
C GLY A 956 -12.40 -0.67 -12.19
N TYR A 957 -13.33 -0.79 -13.16
CA TYR A 957 -14.76 -0.60 -12.93
C TYR A 957 -15.42 -1.87 -12.38
N ALA A 958 -14.99 -2.30 -11.18
CA ALA A 958 -15.42 -3.54 -10.55
C ALA A 958 -16.95 -3.69 -10.48
N PRO A 959 -17.51 -4.90 -10.69
CA PRO A 959 -18.95 -5.15 -10.53
C PRO A 959 -19.48 -4.76 -9.14
N ALA A 960 -18.67 -4.94 -8.09
CA ALA A 960 -19.04 -4.59 -6.72
C ALA A 960 -19.34 -3.09 -6.53
N ASN A 961 -18.84 -2.22 -7.42
CA ASN A 961 -19.14 -0.79 -7.40
C ASN A 961 -20.63 -0.50 -7.58
N THR A 962 -21.42 -1.43 -8.14
CA THR A 962 -22.87 -1.21 -8.28
C THR A 962 -23.65 -1.38 -6.99
N CYS A 963 -22.99 -1.64 -5.85
CA CYS A 963 -23.65 -1.85 -4.56
C CYS A 963 -23.01 -1.08 -3.40
N ASP A 964 -21.97 -0.28 -3.67
CA ASP A 964 -21.23 0.45 -2.63
C ASP A 964 -21.92 1.76 -2.18
N GLY A 965 -22.98 2.16 -2.89
CA GLY A 965 -23.72 3.40 -2.61
C GLY A 965 -22.95 4.67 -2.95
N ASN A 966 -21.85 4.59 -3.69
CA ASN A 966 -21.03 5.72 -4.11
C ASN A 966 -21.28 6.05 -5.59
N ALA A 967 -21.94 7.17 -5.85
CA ALA A 967 -22.24 7.59 -7.23
C ALA A 967 -20.99 7.92 -8.08
N ALA A 968 -19.80 8.02 -7.49
CA ALA A 968 -18.55 8.29 -8.20
C ALA A 968 -17.88 7.02 -8.75
N THR A 969 -18.14 5.87 -8.13
CA THR A 969 -17.71 4.55 -8.60
C THR A 969 -18.79 3.97 -9.53
N ARG A 970 -18.41 3.03 -10.39
CA ARG A 970 -19.33 2.41 -11.35
C ARG A 970 -18.77 1.09 -11.87
N TRP A 971 -19.65 0.24 -12.37
CA TRP A 971 -19.27 -0.85 -13.26
C TRP A 971 -19.38 -0.39 -14.72
N SER A 972 -18.56 -0.98 -15.59
CA SER A 972 -18.56 -0.68 -17.02
C SER A 972 -18.27 -1.93 -17.85
N ASN A 973 -18.93 -2.04 -18.99
CA ASN A 973 -18.61 -3.05 -20.01
C ASN A 973 -17.96 -2.47 -21.27
N TRP A 974 -17.38 -1.27 -21.20
CA TRP A 974 -16.82 -0.61 -22.38
C TRP A 974 -15.65 -1.40 -23.01
N VAL A 975 -15.69 -1.52 -24.34
CA VAL A 975 -14.54 -1.80 -25.20
C VAL A 975 -14.67 -0.94 -26.46
N SER A 976 -13.55 -0.66 -27.14
CA SER A 976 -13.53 0.21 -28.32
C SER A 976 -14.41 -0.28 -29.48
N SER A 977 -14.59 -1.59 -29.64
CA SER A 977 -15.47 -2.19 -30.66
C SER A 977 -16.96 -2.23 -30.28
N GLY A 978 -17.31 -1.84 -29.06
CA GLY A 978 -18.63 -2.11 -28.46
C GLY A 978 -18.85 -3.59 -28.13
N ARG A 979 -19.91 -3.86 -27.38
CA ARG A 979 -20.36 -5.20 -26.97
C ARG A 979 -21.82 -5.41 -27.33
N ALA A 980 -22.24 -6.67 -27.42
CA ALA A 980 -23.64 -7.02 -27.65
C ALA A 980 -24.49 -6.92 -26.37
N GLY A 981 -23.86 -7.14 -25.23
CA GLY A 981 -24.52 -7.23 -23.93
C GLY A 981 -23.62 -7.93 -22.93
N ASP A 982 -23.90 -7.71 -21.65
CA ASP A 982 -23.23 -8.37 -20.52
C ASP A 982 -24.22 -8.53 -19.38
N SER A 983 -23.89 -9.35 -18.40
CA SER A 983 -24.70 -9.55 -17.21
C SER A 983 -23.99 -9.07 -15.96
N LEU A 984 -24.76 -8.50 -15.04
CA LEU A 984 -24.39 -8.31 -13.64
C LEU A 984 -25.15 -9.34 -12.82
N THR A 985 -24.42 -10.16 -12.06
CA THR A 985 -24.99 -11.24 -11.24
C THR A 985 -24.69 -10.96 -9.77
N TYR A 986 -25.75 -10.98 -8.98
CA TYR A 986 -25.75 -10.75 -7.54
C TYR A 986 -26.13 -12.05 -6.87
N ALA A 987 -25.16 -12.74 -6.26
CA ALA A 987 -25.40 -13.93 -5.47
C ALA A 987 -25.45 -13.56 -3.99
N PHE A 988 -26.52 -13.91 -3.31
CA PHE A 988 -26.78 -13.54 -1.92
C PHE A 988 -26.38 -14.67 -0.96
N SER A 989 -26.19 -14.32 0.31
CA SER A 989 -25.85 -15.27 1.37
C SER A 989 -27.00 -16.21 1.74
N ARG A 990 -28.23 -15.83 1.42
CA ARG A 990 -29.46 -16.49 1.82
C ARG A 990 -30.61 -16.21 0.86
N ASP A 991 -31.73 -16.88 1.08
CA ASP A 991 -32.96 -16.61 0.34
C ASP A 991 -33.57 -15.28 0.77
N TYR A 992 -33.83 -14.42 -0.22
CA TYR A 992 -34.61 -13.19 -0.06
C TYR A 992 -35.89 -13.32 -0.88
N ARG A 993 -36.97 -12.68 -0.39
CA ARG A 993 -38.17 -12.44 -1.17
C ARG A 993 -38.02 -11.11 -1.89
N VAL A 994 -37.59 -11.15 -3.14
CA VAL A 994 -37.29 -9.98 -3.97
C VAL A 994 -38.53 -9.63 -4.79
N ASP A 995 -38.88 -8.34 -4.84
CA ASP A 995 -40.05 -7.85 -5.57
C ASP A 995 -39.74 -6.73 -6.56
N SER A 996 -38.56 -6.10 -6.45
CA SER A 996 -38.18 -5.03 -7.36
C SER A 996 -36.67 -4.82 -7.45
N VAL A 997 -36.25 -4.26 -8.59
CA VAL A 997 -34.86 -3.86 -8.85
C VAL A 997 -34.86 -2.45 -9.44
N THR A 998 -34.00 -1.58 -8.90
CA THR A 998 -33.71 -0.25 -9.42
C THR A 998 -32.32 -0.22 -10.01
N VAL A 999 -32.19 0.19 -11.27
CA VAL A 999 -30.91 0.32 -11.97
C VAL A 999 -30.62 1.80 -12.24
N VAL A 1000 -29.44 2.27 -11.84
CA VAL A 1000 -28.94 3.62 -12.10
C VAL A 1000 -27.81 3.55 -13.12
N LEU A 1001 -28.02 4.14 -14.29
CA LEU A 1001 -27.03 4.13 -15.37
C LEU A 1001 -26.20 5.41 -15.32
N ALA A 1002 -24.87 5.27 -15.35
CA ALA A 1002 -23.94 6.39 -15.22
C ALA A 1002 -23.59 7.00 -16.59
N GLU A 1003 -23.40 6.15 -17.61
CA GLU A 1003 -22.86 6.57 -18.90
C GLU A 1003 -23.31 5.60 -19.99
N ARG A 1004 -23.95 6.14 -21.04
CA ARG A 1004 -24.64 5.40 -22.12
C ARG A 1004 -25.68 4.41 -21.61
N ALA A 1005 -26.94 4.65 -21.93
CA ALA A 1005 -28.00 3.72 -21.55
C ALA A 1005 -27.92 2.42 -22.36
N ALA A 1006 -28.06 1.27 -21.71
CA ALA A 1006 -28.32 0.01 -22.39
C ALA A 1006 -29.61 0.12 -23.23
N GLN A 1007 -29.72 -0.68 -24.29
CA GLN A 1007 -30.92 -0.74 -25.14
C GLN A 1007 -32.09 -1.35 -24.36
N SER A 1008 -31.80 -2.41 -23.60
CA SER A 1008 -32.74 -3.07 -22.71
C SER A 1008 -32.02 -3.84 -21.62
N PHE A 1009 -32.78 -4.27 -20.60
CA PHE A 1009 -32.36 -5.36 -19.74
C PHE A 1009 -33.53 -6.27 -19.38
N THR A 1010 -33.23 -7.50 -18.93
CA THR A 1010 -34.16 -8.35 -18.19
C THR A 1010 -33.65 -8.56 -16.77
N VAL A 1011 -34.58 -8.75 -15.83
CA VAL A 1011 -34.27 -9.17 -14.46
C VAL A 1011 -34.61 -10.64 -14.34
N GLN A 1012 -33.61 -11.43 -13.94
CA GLN A 1012 -33.70 -12.86 -13.74
C GLN A 1012 -33.44 -13.19 -12.28
N TYR A 1013 -34.09 -14.24 -11.80
CA TYR A 1013 -33.86 -14.81 -10.47
C TYR A 1013 -33.36 -16.24 -10.58
N GLN A 1014 -32.62 -16.68 -9.59
CA GLN A 1014 -32.21 -18.07 -9.47
C GLN A 1014 -33.31 -18.87 -8.74
N ASP A 1015 -33.84 -19.90 -9.40
CA ASP A 1015 -34.82 -20.81 -8.77
C ASP A 1015 -34.14 -21.79 -7.79
N ALA A 1016 -34.94 -22.57 -7.07
CA ALA A 1016 -34.44 -23.52 -6.06
C ALA A 1016 -33.52 -24.62 -6.63
N SER A 1017 -33.54 -24.87 -7.95
CA SER A 1017 -32.64 -25.82 -8.61
C SER A 1017 -31.32 -25.20 -9.06
N GLY A 1018 -31.14 -23.89 -8.85
CA GLY A 1018 -29.97 -23.14 -9.30
C GLY A 1018 -30.10 -22.59 -10.72
N ALA A 1019 -31.24 -22.80 -11.40
CA ALA A 1019 -31.46 -22.35 -12.76
C ALA A 1019 -31.96 -20.89 -12.80
N TRP A 1020 -31.48 -20.12 -13.78
CA TRP A 1020 -31.91 -18.73 -13.97
C TRP A 1020 -33.23 -18.66 -14.73
N LYS A 1021 -34.20 -17.92 -14.18
CA LYS A 1021 -35.54 -17.70 -14.73
C LYS A 1021 -35.82 -16.22 -14.87
N ASP A 1022 -36.54 -15.83 -15.92
CA ASP A 1022 -37.03 -14.46 -16.07
C ASP A 1022 -38.10 -14.16 -15.00
N THR A 1023 -38.07 -12.95 -14.45
CA THR A 1023 -39.15 -12.43 -13.60
C THR A 1023 -40.35 -12.00 -14.45
N THR A 1024 -41.49 -11.72 -13.81
CA THR A 1024 -42.70 -11.23 -14.51
C THR A 1024 -42.58 -9.79 -15.02
N ALA A 1025 -41.46 -9.11 -14.76
CA ALA A 1025 -41.15 -7.80 -15.31
C ALA A 1025 -40.93 -7.81 -16.84
N GLY A 1026 -40.51 -8.94 -17.41
CA GLY A 1026 -40.16 -9.06 -18.83
C GLY A 1026 -38.98 -8.17 -19.24
N THR A 1027 -38.92 -7.80 -20.54
CA THR A 1027 -37.87 -6.96 -21.10
C THR A 1027 -38.16 -5.48 -20.86
N VAL A 1028 -37.21 -4.79 -20.23
CA VAL A 1028 -37.31 -3.37 -19.87
C VAL A 1028 -36.55 -2.53 -20.90
N THR A 1029 -37.23 -1.55 -21.50
CA THR A 1029 -36.68 -0.63 -22.51
C THR A 1029 -36.85 0.83 -22.07
N GLY A 1030 -36.38 1.79 -22.88
CA GLY A 1030 -36.53 3.23 -22.60
C GLY A 1030 -35.63 3.72 -21.47
N LEU A 1031 -34.42 3.16 -21.36
CA LEU A 1031 -33.47 3.45 -20.30
C LEU A 1031 -32.79 4.80 -20.50
N SER A 1032 -32.43 5.47 -19.40
CA SER A 1032 -31.80 6.79 -19.39
C SER A 1032 -30.65 6.83 -18.36
N THR A 1033 -29.66 7.70 -18.58
CA THR A 1033 -28.58 7.97 -17.61
C THR A 1033 -28.93 9.11 -16.64
N THR A 1034 -30.06 9.80 -16.85
CA THR A 1034 -30.48 10.95 -16.02
C THR A 1034 -31.53 10.57 -14.97
N ALA A 1035 -32.08 9.36 -15.03
CA ALA A 1035 -33.09 8.88 -14.11
C ALA A 1035 -32.90 7.38 -13.83
N ALA A 1036 -33.02 6.99 -12.57
CA ALA A 1036 -33.04 5.60 -12.16
C ALA A 1036 -34.26 4.87 -12.73
N ARG A 1037 -34.09 3.59 -13.09
CA ARG A 1037 -35.19 2.74 -13.57
C ARG A 1037 -35.52 1.67 -12.55
N THR A 1038 -36.62 1.87 -11.82
CA THR A 1038 -37.22 0.84 -10.95
C THR A 1038 -38.16 -0.06 -11.75
N VAL A 1039 -38.06 -1.36 -11.50
CA VAL A 1039 -38.86 -2.40 -12.14
C VAL A 1039 -39.35 -3.34 -11.05
N SER A 1040 -40.68 -3.46 -10.94
CA SER A 1040 -41.33 -4.39 -10.02
C SER A 1040 -41.80 -5.65 -10.75
N PHE A 1041 -41.84 -6.76 -10.03
CA PHE A 1041 -42.33 -8.05 -10.52
C PHE A 1041 -43.02 -8.80 -9.38
N ASP A 1042 -43.68 -9.91 -9.72
CA ASP A 1042 -44.29 -10.79 -8.73
C ASP A 1042 -43.20 -11.29 -7.78
N PRO A 1043 -43.36 -11.16 -6.46
CA PRO A 1043 -42.28 -11.45 -5.53
C PRO A 1043 -41.78 -12.90 -5.65
N VAL A 1044 -40.47 -13.07 -5.81
CA VAL A 1044 -39.80 -14.37 -5.92
C VAL A 1044 -38.90 -14.62 -4.71
N SER A 1045 -38.88 -15.84 -4.20
CA SER A 1045 -37.85 -16.28 -3.25
C SER A 1045 -36.63 -16.75 -4.01
N THR A 1046 -35.47 -16.13 -3.79
CA THR A 1046 -34.25 -16.42 -4.54
C THR A 1046 -32.97 -16.12 -3.76
N ARG A 1047 -31.88 -16.81 -4.11
CA ARG A 1047 -30.50 -16.48 -3.67
C ARG A 1047 -29.71 -15.69 -4.68
N GLY A 1048 -30.30 -15.30 -5.80
CA GLY A 1048 -29.56 -14.48 -6.74
C GLY A 1048 -30.44 -13.76 -7.73
N ILE A 1049 -29.99 -12.55 -8.08
CA ILE A 1049 -30.58 -11.74 -9.14
C ILE A 1049 -29.52 -11.55 -10.23
N ARG A 1050 -29.94 -11.64 -11.49
CA ARG A 1050 -29.10 -11.33 -12.63
C ARG A 1050 -29.79 -10.29 -13.50
N ILE A 1051 -29.05 -9.23 -13.83
CA ILE A 1051 -29.47 -8.21 -14.78
C ILE A 1051 -28.74 -8.49 -16.08
N ALA A 1052 -29.47 -8.94 -17.10
CA ALA A 1052 -28.92 -9.20 -18.42
C ALA A 1052 -29.12 -7.97 -19.31
N LEU A 1053 -28.05 -7.23 -19.59
CA LEU A 1053 -28.07 -5.97 -20.35
C LEU A 1053 -27.81 -6.23 -21.84
N VAL A 1054 -28.54 -5.52 -22.71
CA VAL A 1054 -28.30 -5.51 -24.15
C VAL A 1054 -27.73 -4.15 -24.56
N THR A 1055 -26.57 -4.16 -25.23
CA THR A 1055 -25.81 -2.95 -25.60
C THR A 1055 -25.38 -2.93 -27.07
N THR A 1056 -25.93 -3.79 -27.94
CA THR A 1056 -25.56 -4.00 -29.36
C THR A 1056 -24.78 -2.87 -30.04
N GLY A 1057 -23.47 -3.09 -30.23
CA GLY A 1057 -22.56 -2.13 -30.89
C GLY A 1057 -22.19 -0.93 -30.02
N SER A 1058 -22.43 -1.01 -28.72
CA SER A 1058 -22.24 0.08 -27.74
C SER A 1058 -21.75 -0.50 -26.40
N TYR A 1059 -21.90 0.27 -25.33
CA TYR A 1059 -21.56 -0.10 -23.97
C TYR A 1059 -22.53 0.58 -23.01
N THR A 1060 -22.45 0.22 -21.73
CA THR A 1060 -23.14 0.90 -20.65
C THR A 1060 -22.27 0.93 -19.40
N LYS A 1061 -22.49 1.94 -18.57
CA LYS A 1061 -21.97 1.98 -17.20
C LYS A 1061 -23.14 2.02 -16.23
N VAL A 1062 -23.05 1.20 -15.20
CA VAL A 1062 -24.04 1.12 -14.13
C VAL A 1062 -23.41 1.71 -12.88
N ALA A 1063 -24.01 2.79 -12.35
CA ALA A 1063 -23.56 3.41 -11.11
C ALA A 1063 -24.01 2.59 -9.90
N ASP A 1064 -25.28 2.19 -9.88
CA ASP A 1064 -25.88 1.56 -8.70
C ASP A 1064 -27.01 0.61 -9.12
N VAL A 1065 -27.18 -0.45 -8.34
CA VAL A 1065 -28.28 -1.40 -8.44
C VAL A 1065 -28.85 -1.64 -7.05
N ALA A 1066 -30.07 -1.14 -6.83
CA ALA A 1066 -30.82 -1.41 -5.61
C ALA A 1066 -31.77 -2.59 -5.82
N ILE A 1067 -31.57 -3.65 -5.03
CA ILE A 1067 -32.42 -4.84 -5.08
C ILE A 1067 -33.32 -4.83 -3.85
N SER A 1068 -34.60 -4.55 -4.04
CA SER A 1068 -35.55 -4.40 -2.93
C SER A 1068 -36.38 -5.65 -2.72
N GLY A 1069 -36.71 -5.90 -1.45
CA GLY A 1069 -37.50 -7.05 -1.07
C GLY A 1069 -37.64 -7.16 0.44
N SER A 1070 -37.72 -8.39 0.92
CA SER A 1070 -37.75 -8.69 2.34
C SER A 1070 -37.04 -9.99 2.65
N ARG A 1071 -36.63 -10.14 3.90
CA ARG A 1071 -36.19 -11.41 4.47
C ARG A 1071 -36.99 -11.74 5.72
N LEU A 1072 -36.89 -12.97 6.17
CA LEU A 1072 -37.30 -13.31 7.54
C LEU A 1072 -36.41 -12.54 8.52
N ALA A 1073 -37.02 -11.98 9.57
CA ALA A 1073 -36.26 -11.43 10.68
C ALA A 1073 -35.43 -12.53 11.33
N GLU A 1074 -34.29 -12.17 11.91
CA GLU A 1074 -33.49 -13.13 12.67
C GLU A 1074 -34.29 -13.64 13.87
N SER A 1075 -34.14 -14.92 14.18
CA SER A 1075 -34.76 -15.54 15.35
C SER A 1075 -34.06 -15.09 16.64
N GLY A 1076 -34.85 -14.75 17.66
CA GLY A 1076 -34.36 -14.46 19.02
C GLY A 1076 -34.44 -15.65 19.98
N VAL A 1077 -34.64 -16.87 19.46
CA VAL A 1077 -34.84 -18.07 20.27
C VAL A 1077 -33.48 -18.62 20.75
N ALA A 1078 -33.04 -18.14 21.92
CA ALA A 1078 -31.79 -18.59 22.56
C ALA A 1078 -31.99 -19.77 23.54
N GLY A 1079 -33.09 -20.51 23.46
CA GLY A 1079 -33.37 -21.64 24.36
C GLY A 1079 -32.53 -22.88 24.03
N LEU A 1080 -32.24 -23.73 25.02
CA LEU A 1080 -31.78 -25.10 24.78
C LEU A 1080 -32.98 -26.02 24.60
N GLY A 1081 -32.92 -26.92 23.63
CA GLY A 1081 -33.90 -27.97 23.42
C GLY A 1081 -33.49 -29.30 24.07
N ARG A 1082 -32.19 -29.50 24.28
CA ARG A 1082 -31.63 -30.69 24.93
C ARG A 1082 -30.32 -30.34 25.63
N LEU A 1083 -30.11 -30.85 26.83
CA LEU A 1083 -28.87 -30.69 27.61
C LEU A 1083 -28.37 -32.07 28.03
N LEU A 1084 -27.10 -32.32 27.78
CA LEU A 1084 -26.45 -33.61 27.98
C LEU A 1084 -25.25 -33.49 28.90
N VAL A 1085 -25.03 -34.49 29.73
CA VAL A 1085 -23.81 -34.70 30.49
C VAL A 1085 -23.28 -36.10 30.20
N ASN A 1086 -22.04 -36.19 29.71
CA ASN A 1086 -21.45 -37.43 29.18
C ASN A 1086 -22.34 -38.10 28.12
N GLN A 1087 -22.97 -37.28 27.27
CA GLN A 1087 -23.95 -37.69 26.25
C GLN A 1087 -25.24 -38.32 26.81
N GLU A 1088 -25.49 -38.26 28.12
CA GLU A 1088 -26.76 -38.66 28.73
C GLU A 1088 -27.65 -37.44 28.99
N ASP A 1089 -28.96 -37.58 28.81
CA ASP A 1089 -29.92 -36.50 29.09
C ASP A 1089 -29.90 -36.09 30.56
N VAL A 1090 -29.85 -34.78 30.79
CA VAL A 1090 -30.02 -34.23 32.14
C VAL A 1090 -31.47 -34.50 32.59
N PRO A 1091 -31.69 -35.23 33.70
CA PRO A 1091 -33.02 -35.51 34.21
C PRO A 1091 -33.79 -34.22 34.49
N GLU A 1092 -35.09 -34.21 34.17
CA GLU A 1092 -35.98 -33.06 34.41
C GLU A 1092 -35.57 -31.75 33.70
N PHE A 1093 -34.75 -31.84 32.64
CA PHE A 1093 -34.38 -30.68 31.83
C PHE A 1093 -35.62 -29.89 31.37
N SER A 1094 -35.58 -28.56 31.57
CA SER A 1094 -36.59 -27.65 31.05
C SER A 1094 -35.96 -26.42 30.43
N THR A 1095 -36.53 -25.97 29.31
CA THR A 1095 -36.01 -24.85 28.53
C THR A 1095 -35.98 -23.52 29.32
N GLY A 1096 -36.80 -23.41 30.36
CA GLY A 1096 -36.90 -22.26 31.26
C GLY A 1096 -35.86 -22.25 32.39
N THR A 1097 -35.32 -23.41 32.77
CA THR A 1097 -34.36 -23.53 33.88
C THR A 1097 -32.95 -23.31 33.36
N VAL A 1098 -32.23 -22.36 33.95
CA VAL A 1098 -30.87 -21.97 33.51
C VAL A 1098 -29.77 -22.50 34.41
N ASP A 1099 -30.06 -22.93 35.63
CA ASP A 1099 -29.08 -23.49 36.57
C ASP A 1099 -29.42 -24.94 36.87
N TYR A 1100 -28.46 -25.84 36.64
CA TYR A 1100 -28.55 -27.26 36.92
C TYR A 1100 -27.45 -27.65 37.88
N ARG A 1101 -27.77 -28.49 38.87
CA ARG A 1101 -26.80 -29.02 39.83
C ARG A 1101 -26.81 -30.53 39.77
N LEU A 1102 -25.69 -31.11 39.36
CA LEU A 1102 -25.56 -32.54 39.10
C LEU A 1102 -24.48 -33.14 40.01
N ARG A 1103 -24.74 -34.34 40.52
CA ARG A 1103 -23.78 -35.09 41.34
C ARG A 1103 -22.86 -35.90 40.44
N THR A 1104 -21.55 -35.85 40.68
CA THR A 1104 -20.58 -36.62 39.89
C THR A 1104 -19.33 -37.03 40.68
N THR A 1105 -18.54 -37.95 40.12
CA THR A 1105 -17.21 -38.33 40.58
C THR A 1105 -16.14 -37.54 39.81
N ARG A 1106 -15.03 -37.20 40.47
CA ARG A 1106 -14.10 -36.13 40.03
C ARG A 1106 -13.25 -36.42 38.79
N ASP A 1107 -13.21 -37.66 38.29
CA ASP A 1107 -12.28 -38.06 37.23
C ASP A 1107 -12.82 -39.20 36.34
N PRO A 1108 -12.95 -39.01 35.01
CA PRO A 1108 -12.81 -37.75 34.28
C PRO A 1108 -13.96 -36.77 34.55
N PHE A 1109 -13.71 -35.46 34.37
CA PHE A 1109 -14.75 -34.44 34.47
C PHE A 1109 -15.87 -34.69 33.45
N PRO A 1110 -17.15 -34.57 33.83
CA PRO A 1110 -18.23 -34.80 32.89
C PRO A 1110 -18.26 -33.76 31.78
N LEU A 1111 -18.41 -34.21 30.53
CA LEU A 1111 -18.52 -33.34 29.38
C LEU A 1111 -19.97 -32.93 29.16
N VAL A 1112 -20.21 -31.63 29.10
CA VAL A 1112 -21.51 -31.06 28.75
C VAL A 1112 -21.63 -30.94 27.24
N ALA A 1113 -22.74 -31.41 26.68
CA ALA A 1113 -23.16 -31.15 25.31
C ALA A 1113 -24.59 -30.61 25.31
N ALA A 1114 -24.98 -29.86 24.29
CA ALA A 1114 -26.30 -29.28 24.26
C ALA A 1114 -26.76 -28.99 22.83
N SER A 1115 -28.06 -29.13 22.59
CA SER A 1115 -28.70 -28.83 21.32
C SER A 1115 -29.67 -27.65 21.51
N PRO A 1116 -29.58 -26.60 20.69
CA PRO A 1116 -30.44 -25.43 20.83
C PRO A 1116 -31.88 -25.73 20.37
N LEU A 1117 -32.84 -24.93 20.84
CA LEU A 1117 -34.22 -24.95 20.33
C LEU A 1117 -34.29 -24.45 18.89
N ASP A 1118 -33.46 -23.46 18.56
CA ASP A 1118 -33.24 -23.00 17.19
C ASP A 1118 -31.96 -23.63 16.66
N THR A 1119 -32.08 -24.52 15.69
CA THR A 1119 -30.94 -25.19 15.05
C THR A 1119 -29.97 -24.20 14.41
N ALA A 1120 -30.41 -22.96 14.11
CA ALA A 1120 -29.54 -21.89 13.62
C ALA A 1120 -28.80 -21.11 14.73
N ALA A 1121 -29.12 -21.34 16.01
CA ALA A 1121 -28.43 -20.69 17.13
C ALA A 1121 -27.04 -21.32 17.36
N LYS A 1122 -26.08 -20.47 17.71
CA LYS A 1122 -24.73 -20.90 18.07
C LYS A 1122 -24.72 -21.33 19.54
N VAL A 1123 -24.25 -22.55 19.80
CA VAL A 1123 -23.99 -23.04 21.16
C VAL A 1123 -22.49 -23.05 21.40
N THR A 1124 -22.07 -22.39 22.46
CA THR A 1124 -20.69 -22.38 22.96
C THR A 1124 -20.68 -22.98 24.35
N ILE A 1125 -19.81 -23.95 24.59
CA ILE A 1125 -19.74 -24.65 25.87
C ILE A 1125 -18.34 -24.47 26.44
N GLN A 1126 -18.26 -23.79 27.57
CA GLN A 1126 -17.09 -23.85 28.44
C GLN A 1126 -17.26 -25.07 29.35
N GLN A 1127 -16.43 -26.08 29.16
CA GLN A 1127 -16.46 -27.28 29.99
C GLN A 1127 -16.01 -26.97 31.43
N ALA A 1128 -16.51 -27.75 32.38
CA ALA A 1128 -16.04 -27.69 33.75
C ALA A 1128 -14.58 -28.16 33.82
N THR A 1129 -13.81 -27.53 34.69
CA THR A 1129 -12.41 -27.90 34.99
C THR A 1129 -12.23 -28.14 36.49
N PRO A 1130 -11.10 -28.73 36.92
CA PRO A 1130 -10.77 -28.83 38.34
C PRO A 1130 -10.80 -27.50 39.10
N GLU A 1131 -10.44 -26.40 38.41
CA GLU A 1131 -10.40 -25.03 38.93
C GLU A 1131 -11.77 -24.33 38.87
N SER A 1132 -12.63 -24.75 37.95
CA SER A 1132 -13.98 -24.21 37.73
C SER A 1132 -14.99 -25.35 37.56
N PRO A 1133 -15.58 -25.86 38.66
CA PRO A 1133 -16.43 -27.07 38.67
C PRO A 1133 -17.83 -26.87 38.07
N SER A 1134 -17.98 -25.87 37.20
CA SER A 1134 -19.22 -25.50 36.53
C SER A 1134 -18.96 -25.41 35.04
N ALA A 1135 -19.79 -26.10 34.25
CA ALA A 1135 -19.83 -25.90 32.81
C ALA A 1135 -20.81 -24.78 32.46
N VAL A 1136 -20.43 -23.93 31.51
CA VAL A 1136 -21.26 -22.80 31.06
C VAL A 1136 -21.62 -23.01 29.61
N VAL A 1137 -22.91 -23.14 29.33
CA VAL A 1137 -23.46 -23.25 27.97
C VAL A 1137 -24.07 -21.90 27.58
N THR A 1138 -23.46 -21.24 26.63
CA THR A 1138 -23.95 -19.98 26.05
C THR A 1138 -24.61 -20.27 24.71
N VAL A 1139 -25.92 -20.02 24.63
CA VAL A 1139 -26.69 -20.08 23.39
C VAL A 1139 -26.88 -18.67 22.86
N THR A 1140 -26.45 -18.42 21.64
CA THR A 1140 -26.62 -17.16 20.93
C THR A 1140 -27.54 -17.39 19.75
N ALA A 1141 -28.74 -16.82 19.80
CA ALA A 1141 -29.71 -16.87 18.71
C ALA A 1141 -29.21 -16.07 17.49
N PRO A 1142 -29.76 -16.32 16.29
CA PRO A 1142 -29.38 -15.59 15.07
C PRO A 1142 -29.46 -14.05 15.17
N ASP A 1143 -30.35 -13.49 15.99
CA ASP A 1143 -30.46 -12.04 16.19
C ASP A 1143 -29.44 -11.46 17.20
N GLY A 1144 -28.61 -12.31 17.80
CA GLY A 1144 -27.63 -11.95 18.83
C GLY A 1144 -28.15 -12.09 20.26
N THR A 1145 -29.43 -12.45 20.47
CA THR A 1145 -29.97 -12.74 21.81
C THR A 1145 -29.19 -13.87 22.45
N VAL A 1146 -28.72 -13.65 23.68
CA VAL A 1146 -27.93 -14.63 24.44
C VAL A 1146 -28.71 -15.17 25.62
N LYS A 1147 -28.66 -16.49 25.80
CA LYS A 1147 -29.10 -17.15 27.04
C LYS A 1147 -27.99 -18.07 27.53
N VAL A 1148 -27.73 -18.03 28.83
CA VAL A 1148 -26.66 -18.80 29.47
C VAL A 1148 -27.29 -19.83 30.40
N TYR A 1149 -26.80 -21.07 30.31
CA TYR A 1149 -27.11 -22.16 31.21
C TYR A 1149 -25.84 -22.55 31.97
N ARG A 1150 -25.97 -22.86 33.25
CA ARG A 1150 -24.88 -23.32 34.11
C ARG A 1150 -25.18 -24.72 34.62
N VAL A 1151 -24.18 -25.59 34.54
CA VAL A 1151 -24.23 -26.94 35.07
C VAL A 1151 -23.14 -27.05 36.14
N ASP A 1152 -23.55 -26.94 37.40
CA ASP A 1152 -22.69 -27.07 38.56
C ASP A 1152 -22.52 -28.55 38.93
N PHE A 1153 -21.28 -29.00 39.06
CA PHE A 1153 -20.97 -30.36 39.50
C PHE A 1153 -20.64 -30.40 40.99
N ASP A 1154 -21.52 -31.04 41.78
CA ASP A 1154 -21.26 -31.36 43.18
C ASP A 1154 -20.45 -32.66 43.26
N PHE A 1155 -19.19 -32.57 43.70
CA PHE A 1155 -18.31 -33.72 43.84
C PHE A 1155 -18.47 -34.40 45.20
N HIS A 1156 -18.72 -35.71 45.18
CA HIS A 1156 -18.52 -36.54 46.34
C HIS A 1156 -17.21 -37.35 46.21
N VAL A 1157 -16.32 -37.22 47.19
CA VAL A 1157 -15.23 -38.16 47.42
C VAL A 1157 -15.81 -39.35 48.19
N VAL A 1158 -15.81 -40.52 47.57
CA VAL A 1158 -16.22 -41.79 48.16
C VAL A 1158 -14.97 -42.65 48.30
N LEU A 1159 -14.70 -43.12 49.51
CA LEU A 1159 -13.56 -44.02 49.72
C LEU A 1159 -13.94 -45.41 49.20
N SER A 1160 -12.99 -46.09 48.56
CA SER A 1160 -13.25 -47.38 47.89
C SER A 1160 -12.80 -48.60 48.70
N SER A 1161 -12.09 -48.38 49.82
CA SER A 1161 -11.54 -49.46 50.62
C SER A 1161 -11.18 -49.01 52.03
N LYS A 1162 -11.03 -50.00 52.91
CA LYS A 1162 -10.43 -49.82 54.25
C LYS A 1162 -9.04 -49.19 54.21
N ASP A 1163 -8.26 -49.42 53.14
CA ASP A 1163 -6.91 -48.87 53.00
C ASP A 1163 -6.95 -47.38 52.68
N ALA A 1164 -7.95 -46.93 51.93
CA ALA A 1164 -8.20 -45.52 51.67
C ALA A 1164 -8.60 -44.72 52.93
N CYS A 1165 -8.90 -45.40 54.04
CA CYS A 1165 -9.14 -44.76 55.33
C CYS A 1165 -7.85 -44.38 56.08
N LYS A 1166 -6.69 -44.97 55.74
CA LYS A 1166 -5.41 -44.75 56.43
C LYS A 1166 -4.85 -43.34 56.19
N ASP A 1167 -3.91 -42.91 57.04
CA ASP A 1167 -3.16 -41.64 56.87
C ASP A 1167 -4.04 -40.41 56.68
N ARG A 1168 -5.16 -40.35 57.43
CA ARG A 1168 -6.22 -39.33 57.31
C ARG A 1168 -7.00 -39.34 56.00
N GLY A 1169 -6.87 -40.36 55.15
CA GLY A 1169 -7.71 -40.53 53.95
C GLY A 1169 -9.21 -40.58 54.27
N TRP A 1170 -9.61 -41.02 55.47
CA TRP A 1170 -10.99 -40.90 55.95
C TRP A 1170 -11.56 -39.47 55.93
N THR A 1171 -10.70 -38.44 56.08
CA THR A 1171 -11.12 -37.02 56.05
C THR A 1171 -11.46 -36.51 54.67
N THR A 1172 -11.00 -37.20 53.61
CA THR A 1172 -11.34 -36.81 52.26
C THR A 1172 -12.71 -37.31 51.86
N SER A 1173 -13.26 -38.35 52.53
CA SER A 1173 -14.60 -38.86 52.26
C SER A 1173 -15.68 -37.82 52.55
N THR A 1174 -16.43 -37.45 51.52
CA THR A 1174 -17.63 -36.62 51.66
C THR A 1174 -18.92 -37.46 51.67
N LEU A 1175 -18.83 -38.76 51.38
CA LEU A 1175 -19.98 -39.68 51.39
C LEU A 1175 -19.55 -41.15 51.63
N PRO A 1176 -19.92 -41.77 52.77
CA PRO A 1176 -20.35 -41.10 54.00
C PRO A 1176 -19.17 -40.33 54.61
N VAL A 1177 -19.49 -39.25 55.34
CA VAL A 1177 -18.48 -38.49 56.09
C VAL A 1177 -18.07 -39.30 57.32
N PHE A 1178 -16.79 -39.62 57.44
CA PHE A 1178 -16.25 -40.32 58.60
C PHE A 1178 -15.69 -39.32 59.61
N ARG A 1179 -15.89 -39.55 60.92
CA ARG A 1179 -15.36 -38.68 61.99
C ARG A 1179 -13.96 -39.08 62.44
N ASN A 1180 -13.55 -40.31 62.13
CA ASN A 1180 -12.20 -40.82 62.37
C ASN A 1180 -11.93 -42.05 61.49
N GLN A 1181 -10.67 -42.47 61.44
CA GLN A 1181 -10.22 -43.63 60.68
C GLN A 1181 -10.93 -44.93 61.10
N GLY A 1182 -11.23 -45.10 62.38
CA GLY A 1182 -11.91 -46.30 62.89
C GLY A 1182 -13.33 -46.42 62.33
N GLU A 1183 -14.08 -45.31 62.27
CA GLU A 1183 -15.42 -45.28 61.69
C GLU A 1183 -15.43 -45.62 60.19
N CYS A 1184 -14.43 -45.12 59.46
CA CYS A 1184 -14.20 -45.43 58.05
C CYS A 1184 -13.87 -46.92 57.82
N VAL A 1185 -12.93 -47.46 58.58
CA VAL A 1185 -12.55 -48.87 58.47
C VAL A 1185 -13.72 -49.79 58.84
N SER A 1186 -14.44 -49.48 59.93
CA SER A 1186 -15.63 -50.24 60.36
C SER A 1186 -16.82 -50.15 59.40
N HIS A 1187 -16.89 -49.13 58.54
CA HIS A 1187 -17.87 -49.07 57.46
C HIS A 1187 -17.59 -50.16 56.40
N PHE A 1188 -16.33 -50.29 55.96
CA PHE A 1188 -15.92 -51.33 55.02
C PHE A 1188 -15.89 -52.74 55.63
N GLU A 1189 -15.58 -52.88 56.92
CA GLU A 1189 -15.61 -54.20 57.61
C GLU A 1189 -17.02 -54.76 57.79
N ARG A 1190 -18.04 -53.90 57.85
CA ARG A 1190 -19.46 -54.30 57.95
C ARG A 1190 -20.11 -54.61 56.59
N GLY A 1191 -19.31 -54.69 55.53
CA GLY A 1191 -19.82 -54.90 54.17
C GLY A 1191 -20.45 -53.65 53.57
N GLY A 1192 -20.13 -52.45 54.07
CA GLY A 1192 -20.47 -51.21 53.39
C GLY A 1192 -19.80 -51.17 52.03
N THR A 1193 -20.59 -51.28 50.96
CA THR A 1193 -20.14 -50.97 49.60
C THR A 1193 -20.37 -49.48 49.35
N ALA A 1194 -19.41 -48.86 48.64
CA ALA A 1194 -19.45 -47.48 48.18
C ALA A 1194 -20.80 -47.10 47.56
#